data_AF-A0A8H6PPR7-F1
#
_entry.id   AF-A0A8H6PPR7-F1
#
_cell.length_a   1.000
_cell.length_b   1.000
_cell.length_c   1.000
_cell.angle_alpha   90.00
_cell.angle_beta   90.00
_cell.angle_gamma   90.00
#
_symmetry.space_group_name_H-M   'P 1'
#
loop_
_entity.id
_entity.type
_entity.pdbx_description
1 polymer ?
#
loop_
_entity_poly.entity_id
_entity_poly.type
_entity_poly.pdbx_seq_one_letter_code
_entity_poly.pdbx_strand_id
1 'polypeptide(L)'
;MSAETSPFESLPNELIDQILSNLATDPPSLSRFDQPPCVRIVKSATRDLKNLSRTSSRFLEVTRPRLFAHVCFDISEGESFLQFVQKWDLCRHVKSILARGNTGSDPHDDPSWWRRILHYLDPLRITLLAPPPFIGATLGTKIMDGHNWAFQISLQELQLERTERQVAPPPVSHVEACSGLLEAREWSSLQFNESSSLKAYNHYEYFLFQVPSVFNKWGSLSRTNPESVALSLSLNKLTAFHYAAVFPFYNHVKLVLDSVKLMTSLRSLSVRLAPCLNDKATELEQRGSMDPSDPWMELATGYTLVAHAVRDLGNRRLMFWVTVNGPMTGMGTGLEEQKLIGLGSEHGNGYAYTRSYLGAISFFVVLRLIITINAYGQGAAALVDSYYTHAKMSSSGNAYAAEPAYPILAHTLLSSHTTASRVTEVPAEPDQSSIWNLRRDIEEAFEGPASVFRCGRVIGFSKLKTRAQHDDDHDLLGQLPRYLLAKHLRNTTPSPQPKAFIIHPPTFDPFSPKQLLASLLASPATPPLSRNEAIALLDHVQLLSVFDFRAAVQAISQVADALQSAPVSTGEGERPRTLFLIAGLDTLTEDIIRASNPVKGAAALTAALRTLTQLSRVHASHLVVMLVNTRGLGPAPGFRPGGGVERQQVSRGDLRAPVEDEGAYSIFHAGTPLLPSLLVRTLDQGIDTHVLLSVVKEDCVVEVIKDRLGEGVGKWCIWDEKSTNG
;
A
#
# COMPACT_ATOMS: atom_id res chain seq x y z
N MET A 1 -36.12 14.25 -66.59
CA MET A 1 -36.42 12.97 -65.92
C MET A 1 -36.38 13.23 -64.42
N SER A 2 -37.46 12.91 -63.70
CA SER A 2 -37.45 12.91 -62.24
C SER A 2 -36.55 11.79 -61.75
N ALA A 3 -35.57 12.10 -60.88
CA ALA A 3 -34.89 11.06 -60.14
C ALA A 3 -35.91 10.34 -59.26
N GLU A 4 -35.90 9.01 -59.25
CA GLU A 4 -36.71 8.24 -58.31
C GLU A 4 -36.22 8.59 -56.90
N THR A 5 -37.12 9.14 -56.07
CA THR A 5 -36.82 9.39 -54.66
C THR A 5 -36.45 8.06 -54.02
N SER A 6 -35.32 8.03 -53.32
CA SER A 6 -34.84 6.76 -52.77
C SER A 6 -35.90 6.18 -51.81
N PRO A 7 -36.10 4.85 -51.74
CA PRO A 7 -37.11 4.27 -50.84
C PRO A 7 -36.84 4.60 -49.36
N PHE A 8 -35.61 4.97 -49.02
CA PHE A 8 -35.26 5.53 -47.72
C PHE A 8 -35.79 6.96 -47.50
N GLU A 9 -35.84 7.79 -48.54
CA GLU A 9 -36.42 9.13 -48.50
C GLU A 9 -37.96 9.15 -48.57
N SER A 10 -38.61 8.02 -48.85
CA SER A 10 -40.07 7.88 -48.70
C SER A 10 -40.52 7.52 -47.27
N LEU A 11 -39.60 7.14 -46.37
CA LEU A 11 -39.93 6.77 -44.99
C LEU A 11 -40.48 7.97 -44.18
N PRO A 12 -41.45 7.79 -43.27
CA PRO A 12 -41.85 8.82 -42.29
C PRO A 12 -40.69 9.24 -41.37
N ASN A 13 -40.78 10.45 -40.80
CA ASN A 13 -39.73 11.00 -39.92
C ASN A 13 -39.52 10.13 -38.66
N GLU A 14 -40.57 9.46 -38.20
CA GLU A 14 -40.62 8.63 -37.01
C GLU A 14 -39.83 7.33 -37.21
N LEU A 15 -39.92 6.72 -38.40
CA LEU A 15 -39.10 5.55 -38.75
C LEU A 15 -37.64 5.95 -38.98
N ILE A 16 -37.39 7.12 -39.56
CA ILE A 16 -36.03 7.68 -39.68
C ILE A 16 -35.44 7.92 -38.28
N ASP A 17 -36.21 8.47 -37.33
CA ASP A 17 -35.76 8.69 -35.95
C ASP A 17 -35.50 7.37 -35.19
N GLN A 18 -36.29 6.32 -35.44
CA GLN A 18 -35.99 4.98 -34.92
C GLN A 18 -34.71 4.38 -35.51
N ILE A 19 -34.45 4.54 -36.81
CA ILE A 19 -33.18 4.13 -37.43
C ILE A 19 -32.00 4.93 -36.83
N LEU A 20 -32.16 6.25 -36.68
CA LEU A 20 -31.18 7.12 -36.03
C LEU A 20 -30.94 6.77 -34.54
N SER A 21 -31.94 6.23 -33.85
CA SER A 21 -31.78 5.78 -32.45
C SER A 21 -30.88 4.54 -32.33
N ASN A 22 -30.95 3.62 -33.31
CA ASN A 22 -30.06 2.45 -33.38
C ASN A 22 -28.63 2.82 -33.85
N LEU A 23 -28.48 3.95 -34.55
CA LEU A 23 -27.17 4.50 -34.96
C LEU A 23 -26.56 5.47 -33.93
N ALA A 24 -27.24 5.75 -32.82
CA ALA A 24 -26.77 6.68 -31.79
C ALA A 24 -25.93 5.96 -30.73
N THR A 25 -24.61 6.14 -30.79
CA THR A 25 -23.67 5.66 -29.76
C THR A 25 -23.49 6.68 -28.65
N ASP A 26 -23.28 6.21 -27.42
CA ASP A 26 -22.88 7.06 -26.27
C ASP A 26 -21.60 7.88 -26.55
N PRO A 27 -21.42 9.04 -25.88
CA PRO A 27 -20.24 9.87 -26.05
C PRO A 27 -18.97 9.12 -25.58
N PRO A 28 -17.87 9.14 -26.36
CA PRO A 28 -16.68 8.36 -26.05
C PRO A 28 -15.99 8.77 -24.73
N SER A 29 -16.26 9.96 -24.21
CA SER A 29 -15.79 10.39 -22.88
C SER A 29 -16.33 9.56 -21.73
N LEU A 30 -17.56 9.03 -21.83
CA LEU A 30 -18.08 8.13 -20.79
C LEU A 30 -17.24 6.84 -20.70
N SER A 31 -16.89 6.26 -21.84
CA SER A 31 -16.05 5.04 -21.91
C SER A 31 -14.55 5.25 -21.66
N ARG A 32 -14.11 6.50 -21.47
CA ARG A 32 -12.68 6.88 -21.41
C ARG A 32 -12.32 7.79 -20.24
N PHE A 33 -13.27 8.12 -19.36
CA PHE A 33 -13.01 8.86 -18.13
C PHE A 33 -11.88 8.23 -17.30
N ASP A 34 -11.76 6.89 -17.39
CA ASP A 34 -10.76 6.05 -16.72
C ASP A 34 -9.33 6.12 -17.33
N GLN A 35 -9.15 6.83 -18.44
CA GLN A 35 -7.87 6.94 -19.16
C GLN A 35 -7.15 8.25 -18.77
N PRO A 36 -5.82 8.38 -19.01
CA PRO A 36 -5.11 9.63 -18.77
C PRO A 36 -5.79 10.84 -19.46
N PRO A 37 -6.14 11.92 -18.72
CA PRO A 37 -6.91 13.06 -19.25
C PRO A 37 -6.27 13.68 -20.50
N CYS A 38 -6.98 13.66 -21.62
CA CYS A 38 -6.44 14.15 -22.89
C CYS A 38 -7.51 14.68 -23.86
N VAL A 39 -7.14 15.67 -24.68
CA VAL A 39 -8.01 16.30 -25.70
C VAL A 39 -8.52 15.29 -26.76
N ARG A 40 -7.92 14.10 -26.85
CA ARG A 40 -8.39 13.01 -27.73
C ARG A 40 -9.64 12.30 -27.21
N ILE A 41 -10.07 12.54 -25.97
CA ILE A 41 -11.21 11.84 -25.35
C ILE A 41 -12.48 11.87 -26.21
N VAL A 42 -12.78 13.00 -26.85
CA VAL A 42 -13.95 13.22 -27.73
C VAL A 42 -13.90 12.51 -29.08
N LYS A 43 -12.79 11.83 -29.45
CA LYS A 43 -12.64 11.20 -30.77
C LYS A 43 -13.34 9.83 -30.82
N SER A 44 -14.56 9.77 -31.35
CA SER A 44 -15.19 8.49 -31.70
C SER A 44 -14.52 7.85 -32.93
N ALA A 45 -14.60 6.52 -33.01
CA ALA A 45 -14.28 5.76 -34.20
C ALA A 45 -15.46 5.75 -35.20
N THR A 46 -16.69 5.61 -34.69
CA THR A 46 -17.94 5.71 -35.45
C THR A 46 -18.19 7.13 -35.96
N ARG A 47 -18.85 7.24 -37.12
CA ARG A 47 -19.19 8.54 -37.76
C ARG A 47 -20.58 8.53 -38.39
N ASP A 48 -21.43 7.59 -38.02
CA ASP A 48 -22.52 7.14 -38.88
C ASP A 48 -23.63 8.17 -39.00
N LEU A 49 -23.98 8.83 -37.89
CA LEU A 49 -24.83 10.04 -37.91
C LEU A 49 -24.23 11.20 -38.74
N LYS A 50 -22.90 11.38 -38.75
CA LYS A 50 -22.20 12.42 -39.55
C LYS A 50 -22.10 12.06 -41.03
N ASN A 51 -22.14 10.78 -41.37
CA ASN A 51 -22.17 10.29 -42.74
C ASN A 51 -23.61 10.42 -43.29
N LEU A 52 -24.60 9.95 -42.53
CA LEU A 52 -26.02 10.04 -42.87
C LEU A 52 -26.49 11.49 -43.02
N SER A 53 -26.05 12.40 -42.14
CA SER A 53 -26.34 13.85 -42.24
C SER A 53 -25.67 14.55 -43.43
N ARG A 54 -24.94 13.84 -44.29
CA ARG A 54 -24.35 14.35 -45.54
C ARG A 54 -25.00 13.76 -46.80
N THR A 55 -25.96 12.85 -46.67
CA THR A 55 -26.61 12.17 -47.81
C THR A 55 -27.73 12.99 -48.45
N SER A 56 -28.58 13.62 -47.64
CA SER A 56 -29.73 14.43 -48.09
C SER A 56 -30.03 15.53 -47.06
N SER A 57 -30.62 16.65 -47.50
CA SER A 57 -31.03 17.75 -46.62
C SER A 57 -32.07 17.31 -45.59
N ARG A 58 -33.00 16.44 -45.99
CA ARG A 58 -34.00 15.84 -45.08
C ARG A 58 -33.33 15.00 -43.99
N PHE A 59 -32.35 14.16 -44.34
CA PHE A 59 -31.59 13.41 -43.35
C PHE A 59 -30.75 14.32 -42.45
N LEU A 60 -30.15 15.40 -42.96
CA LEU A 60 -29.47 16.39 -42.13
C LEU A 60 -30.41 16.98 -41.07
N GLU A 61 -31.64 17.35 -41.43
CA GLU A 61 -32.60 17.95 -40.50
C GLU A 61 -33.04 16.99 -39.39
N VAL A 62 -33.46 15.77 -39.72
CA VAL A 62 -33.88 14.77 -38.72
C VAL A 62 -32.70 14.27 -37.88
N THR A 63 -31.48 14.23 -38.45
CA THR A 63 -30.27 13.79 -37.72
C THR A 63 -29.72 14.87 -36.78
N ARG A 64 -29.92 16.17 -37.08
CA ARG A 64 -29.30 17.29 -36.34
C ARG A 64 -29.54 17.25 -34.82
N PRO A 65 -30.77 17.00 -34.30
CA PRO A 65 -31.02 16.90 -32.86
C PRO A 65 -30.22 15.79 -32.16
N ARG A 66 -30.08 14.61 -32.78
CA ARG A 66 -29.33 13.48 -32.22
C ARG A 66 -27.82 13.66 -32.36
N LEU A 67 -27.37 14.20 -33.50
CA LEU A 67 -25.96 14.49 -33.77
C LEU A 67 -25.37 15.51 -32.78
N PHE A 68 -26.17 16.48 -32.33
CA PHE A 68 -25.78 17.47 -31.33
C PHE A 68 -26.38 17.21 -29.93
N ALA A 69 -26.80 15.97 -29.63
CA ALA A 69 -27.18 15.58 -28.27
C ALA A 69 -25.98 15.54 -27.30
N HIS A 70 -24.77 15.34 -27.83
CA HIS A 70 -23.51 15.34 -27.07
C HIS A 70 -22.53 16.30 -27.73
N VAL A 71 -22.26 17.43 -27.07
CA VAL A 71 -21.51 18.56 -27.65
C VAL A 71 -20.17 18.78 -26.96
N CYS A 72 -19.22 19.36 -27.70
CA CYS A 72 -17.93 19.79 -27.19
C CYS A 72 -17.53 21.13 -27.82
N PHE A 73 -16.97 22.03 -27.01
CA PHE A 73 -16.43 23.32 -27.43
C PHE A 73 -15.20 23.70 -26.60
N ASP A 74 -14.35 24.59 -27.11
CA ASP A 74 -13.30 25.26 -26.32
C ASP A 74 -13.90 26.49 -25.63
N ILE A 75 -13.56 26.76 -24.37
CA ILE A 75 -14.28 27.77 -23.55
C ILE A 75 -14.26 29.17 -24.18
N SER A 76 -13.15 29.54 -24.82
CA SER A 76 -12.99 30.75 -25.62
C SER A 76 -13.99 30.89 -26.79
N GLU A 77 -14.49 29.78 -27.35
CA GLU A 77 -15.51 29.75 -28.42
C GLU A 77 -16.95 29.70 -27.87
N GLY A 78 -17.17 29.75 -26.55
CA GLY A 78 -18.46 29.50 -25.91
C GLY A 78 -19.62 30.38 -26.39
N GLU A 79 -19.33 31.61 -26.81
CA GLU A 79 -20.32 32.53 -27.39
C GLU A 79 -20.77 32.07 -28.79
N SER A 80 -19.82 31.78 -29.68
CA SER A 80 -20.09 31.23 -31.02
C SER A 80 -20.81 29.88 -30.96
N PHE A 81 -20.49 29.06 -29.97
CA PHE A 81 -21.19 27.81 -29.67
C PHE A 81 -22.65 28.05 -29.28
N LEU A 82 -22.93 28.99 -28.35
CA LEU A 82 -24.31 29.33 -27.96
C LEU A 82 -25.13 29.87 -29.14
N GLN A 83 -24.55 30.77 -29.95
CA GLN A 83 -25.20 31.30 -31.16
C GLN A 83 -25.52 30.19 -32.17
N PHE A 84 -24.63 29.21 -32.35
CA PHE A 84 -24.90 28.03 -33.19
C PHE A 84 -26.07 27.19 -32.65
N VAL A 85 -26.09 26.92 -31.34
CA VAL A 85 -27.14 26.10 -30.70
C VAL A 85 -28.50 26.78 -30.78
N GLN A 86 -28.57 28.09 -30.54
CA GLN A 86 -29.79 28.89 -30.67
C GLN A 86 -30.29 28.94 -32.12
N LYS A 87 -29.41 29.19 -33.10
CA LYS A 87 -29.73 29.27 -34.53
C LYS A 87 -30.41 28.01 -35.10
N TRP A 88 -30.19 26.86 -34.49
CA TRP A 88 -30.72 25.56 -34.93
C TRP A 88 -31.72 24.91 -33.94
N ASP A 89 -32.19 25.63 -32.92
CA ASP A 89 -33.06 25.14 -31.84
C ASP A 89 -32.57 23.81 -31.19
N LEU A 90 -31.28 23.77 -30.86
CA LEU A 90 -30.65 22.58 -30.29
C LEU A 90 -30.68 22.58 -28.75
N CYS A 91 -31.14 23.64 -28.10
CA CYS A 91 -31.04 23.82 -26.64
C CYS A 91 -31.66 22.66 -25.85
N ARG A 92 -32.88 22.25 -26.23
CA ARG A 92 -33.62 21.12 -25.65
C ARG A 92 -33.04 19.74 -26.00
N HIS A 93 -32.21 19.66 -27.04
CA HIS A 93 -31.66 18.41 -27.57
C HIS A 93 -30.30 18.07 -26.96
N VAL A 94 -29.48 19.07 -26.60
CA VAL A 94 -28.23 18.88 -25.86
C VAL A 94 -28.50 18.13 -24.55
N LYS A 95 -27.91 16.94 -24.39
CA LYS A 95 -27.95 16.10 -23.18
C LYS A 95 -26.66 16.22 -22.36
N SER A 96 -25.49 16.23 -23.02
CA SER A 96 -24.21 16.39 -22.33
C SER A 96 -23.28 17.39 -23.02
N ILE A 97 -22.48 18.08 -22.21
CA ILE A 97 -21.51 19.09 -22.64
C ILE A 97 -20.12 18.69 -22.16
N LEU A 98 -19.12 18.71 -23.06
CA LEU A 98 -17.70 18.70 -22.70
C LEU A 98 -17.05 20.04 -23.03
N ALA A 99 -16.74 20.83 -22.01
CA ALA A 99 -15.99 22.08 -22.13
C ALA A 99 -14.48 21.81 -22.00
N ARG A 100 -13.69 22.41 -22.89
CA ARG A 100 -12.22 22.39 -22.82
C ARG A 100 -11.73 23.74 -22.35
N GLY A 101 -11.13 23.79 -21.16
CA GLY A 101 -10.46 24.98 -20.64
C GLY A 101 -9.00 25.02 -21.09
N ASN A 102 -8.47 26.23 -21.28
CA ASN A 102 -7.30 26.53 -22.08
C ASN A 102 -6.20 25.45 -22.08
N THR A 103 -6.04 24.79 -23.23
CA THR A 103 -4.95 23.84 -23.51
C THR A 103 -3.88 24.43 -24.44
N GLY A 104 -3.78 25.77 -24.47
CA GLY A 104 -2.96 26.55 -25.39
C GLY A 104 -2.44 27.85 -24.76
N SER A 105 -2.14 28.86 -25.58
CA SER A 105 -1.31 30.01 -25.19
C SER A 105 -2.05 31.27 -24.68
N ASP A 106 -3.38 31.35 -24.80
CA ASP A 106 -4.12 32.57 -24.44
C ASP A 106 -4.61 32.59 -22.97
N PRO A 107 -4.24 33.59 -22.16
CA PRO A 107 -4.33 33.50 -20.69
C PRO A 107 -5.71 33.82 -20.07
N HIS A 108 -6.79 33.92 -20.85
CA HIS A 108 -8.05 34.58 -20.44
C HIS A 108 -9.36 33.82 -20.74
N ASP A 109 -9.40 32.51 -20.49
CA ASP A 109 -10.68 31.81 -20.28
C ASP A 109 -11.36 32.28 -18.98
N ASP A 110 -12.66 32.54 -19.02
CA ASP A 110 -13.47 32.89 -17.86
C ASP A 110 -13.81 31.62 -17.05
N PRO A 111 -13.35 31.44 -15.79
CA PRO A 111 -13.74 30.28 -14.96
C PRO A 111 -15.24 30.27 -14.61
N SER A 112 -15.95 31.37 -14.89
CA SER A 112 -17.40 31.51 -14.76
C SER A 112 -18.18 31.13 -16.03
N TRP A 113 -17.52 30.62 -17.08
CA TRP A 113 -18.11 30.24 -18.37
C TRP A 113 -19.47 29.51 -18.25
N TRP A 114 -19.58 28.64 -17.25
CA TRP A 114 -20.76 27.85 -16.94
C TRP A 114 -21.99 28.69 -16.64
N ARG A 115 -21.88 29.91 -16.12
CA ARG A 115 -23.04 30.80 -15.87
C ARG A 115 -23.81 31.07 -17.17
N ARG A 116 -23.10 31.36 -18.26
CA ARG A 116 -23.69 31.63 -19.59
C ARG A 116 -24.26 30.36 -20.22
N ILE A 117 -23.54 29.25 -20.12
CA ILE A 117 -23.99 27.95 -20.63
C ILE A 117 -25.25 27.47 -19.90
N LEU A 118 -25.28 27.54 -18.57
CA LEU A 118 -26.40 27.06 -17.75
C LEU A 118 -27.62 27.98 -17.74
N HIS A 119 -27.51 29.19 -18.31
CA HIS A 119 -28.62 30.09 -18.59
C HIS A 119 -29.44 29.62 -19.81
N TYR A 120 -28.76 29.17 -20.88
CA TYR A 120 -29.42 28.74 -22.13
C TYR A 120 -29.61 27.23 -22.27
N LEU A 121 -28.86 26.40 -21.51
CA LEU A 121 -28.87 24.94 -21.63
C LEU A 121 -29.13 24.27 -20.28
N ASP A 122 -29.91 23.19 -20.30
CA ASP A 122 -30.07 22.29 -19.15
C ASP A 122 -29.50 20.89 -19.43
N PRO A 123 -28.17 20.72 -19.52
CA PRO A 123 -27.55 19.42 -19.75
C PRO A 123 -27.70 18.51 -18.52
N LEU A 124 -27.88 17.21 -18.78
CA LEU A 124 -27.86 16.16 -17.76
C LEU A 124 -26.45 15.81 -17.27
N ARG A 125 -25.42 16.10 -18.09
CA ARG A 125 -24.00 15.87 -17.78
C ARG A 125 -23.15 17.03 -18.26
N ILE A 126 -22.27 17.53 -17.40
CA ILE A 126 -21.18 18.45 -17.74
C ILE A 126 -19.85 17.75 -17.50
N THR A 127 -18.91 17.95 -18.41
CA THR A 127 -17.53 17.50 -18.30
C THR A 127 -16.60 18.67 -18.57
N LEU A 128 -15.63 18.91 -17.71
CA LEU A 128 -14.61 19.93 -17.85
C LEU A 128 -13.24 19.25 -17.92
N LEU A 129 -12.57 19.41 -19.06
CA LEU A 129 -11.17 19.00 -19.26
C LEU A 129 -10.32 20.28 -19.27
N ALA A 130 -9.49 20.49 -18.25
CA ALA A 130 -8.71 21.72 -18.09
C ALA A 130 -7.49 21.51 -17.16
N PRO A 131 -6.51 22.45 -17.13
CA PRO A 131 -5.43 22.43 -16.15
C PRO A 131 -5.95 22.57 -14.71
N PRO A 132 -5.25 22.03 -13.69
CA PRO A 132 -5.75 22.02 -12.32
C PRO A 132 -6.19 23.39 -11.78
N PRO A 133 -5.41 24.49 -11.92
CA PRO A 133 -5.82 25.80 -11.40
C PRO A 133 -7.15 26.32 -11.97
N PHE A 134 -7.48 25.95 -13.22
CA PHE A 134 -8.73 26.36 -13.87
C PHE A 134 -9.93 25.55 -13.36
N ILE A 135 -9.76 24.24 -13.11
CA ILE A 135 -10.78 23.43 -12.44
C ILE A 135 -11.02 23.95 -11.02
N GLY A 136 -9.95 24.28 -10.29
CA GLY A 136 -10.02 24.95 -8.99
C GLY A 136 -10.85 26.22 -9.04
N ALA A 137 -10.53 27.16 -9.94
CA ALA A 137 -11.27 28.40 -10.11
C ALA A 137 -12.75 28.17 -10.48
N THR A 138 -13.04 27.22 -11.37
CA THR A 138 -14.42 26.82 -11.75
C THR A 138 -15.22 26.26 -10.55
N LEU A 139 -14.53 25.66 -9.59
CA LEU A 139 -15.06 25.10 -8.34
C LEU A 139 -14.94 26.07 -7.13
N GLY A 140 -14.68 27.36 -7.35
CA GLY A 140 -14.52 28.36 -6.28
C GLY A 140 -13.36 28.06 -5.31
N THR A 141 -12.44 27.18 -5.69
CA THR A 141 -11.45 26.53 -4.81
C THR A 141 -10.03 26.81 -5.31
N LYS A 142 -9.27 27.67 -4.60
CA LYS A 142 -7.87 27.91 -4.93
C LYS A 142 -7.02 26.64 -4.72
N ILE A 143 -6.37 26.17 -5.78
CA ILE A 143 -5.35 25.10 -5.74
C ILE A 143 -3.97 25.72 -5.56
N MET A 144 -3.07 25.01 -4.88
CA MET A 144 -1.65 25.35 -4.78
C MET A 144 -0.88 24.70 -5.94
N ASP A 145 -0.56 25.48 -6.97
CA ASP A 145 0.12 25.00 -8.19
C ASP A 145 1.66 24.93 -8.05
N GLY A 146 2.21 25.44 -6.94
CA GLY A 146 3.66 25.58 -6.73
C GLY A 146 4.49 24.28 -6.73
N HIS A 147 3.84 23.12 -6.65
CA HIS A 147 4.48 21.80 -6.77
C HIS A 147 4.13 21.06 -8.08
N ASN A 148 3.30 21.63 -8.96
CA ASN A 148 2.86 20.98 -10.20
C ASN A 148 4.03 20.65 -11.14
N TRP A 149 5.15 21.38 -11.07
CA TRP A 149 6.37 21.05 -11.83
C TRP A 149 6.90 19.62 -11.58
N ALA A 150 6.67 19.06 -10.39
CA ALA A 150 7.12 17.71 -10.03
C ALA A 150 6.17 16.60 -10.55
N PHE A 151 4.86 16.87 -10.60
CA PHE A 151 3.84 15.95 -11.11
C PHE A 151 3.65 16.07 -12.64
N GLN A 152 3.90 17.26 -13.19
CA GLN A 152 3.66 17.67 -14.58
C GLN A 152 2.22 17.39 -15.07
N ILE A 153 1.23 17.66 -14.22
CA ILE A 153 -0.19 17.43 -14.52
C ILE A 153 -0.70 18.62 -15.35
N SER A 154 -0.77 18.42 -16.66
CA SER A 154 -1.24 19.42 -17.62
C SER A 154 -2.76 19.51 -17.72
N LEU A 155 -3.48 18.41 -17.47
CA LEU A 155 -4.94 18.29 -17.56
C LEU A 155 -5.49 17.36 -16.48
N GLN A 156 -6.67 17.71 -15.98
CA GLN A 156 -7.54 16.91 -15.14
C GLN A 156 -8.95 16.88 -15.75
N GLU A 157 -9.79 15.93 -15.33
CA GLU A 157 -11.17 15.83 -15.80
C GLU A 157 -12.17 15.81 -14.65
N LEU A 158 -13.07 16.80 -14.63
CA LEU A 158 -14.20 16.89 -13.72
C LEU A 158 -15.48 16.56 -14.49
N GLN A 159 -16.28 15.61 -14.01
CA GLN A 159 -17.60 15.31 -14.53
C GLN A 159 -18.68 15.49 -13.45
N LEU A 160 -19.79 16.12 -13.80
CA LEU A 160 -20.95 16.34 -12.94
C LEU A 160 -22.21 15.89 -13.67
N GLU A 161 -23.08 15.15 -12.99
CA GLU A 161 -24.27 14.56 -13.60
C GLU A 161 -25.50 14.70 -12.71
N ARG A 162 -26.67 14.63 -13.35
CA ARG A 162 -28.00 14.68 -12.73
C ARG A 162 -28.92 13.67 -13.40
N THR A 163 -29.85 13.11 -12.62
CA THR A 163 -30.79 12.09 -13.09
C THR A 163 -31.87 12.67 -14.02
N GLU A 164 -32.30 13.90 -13.76
CA GLU A 164 -33.45 14.55 -14.42
C GLU A 164 -33.12 15.99 -14.85
N ARG A 165 -33.83 16.48 -15.87
CA ARG A 165 -33.82 17.91 -16.26
C ARG A 165 -34.72 18.71 -15.32
N GLN A 166 -34.41 19.99 -15.14
CA GLN A 166 -35.26 20.88 -14.32
C GLN A 166 -36.51 21.29 -15.12
N VAL A 167 -37.69 21.07 -14.53
CA VAL A 167 -39.00 21.34 -15.15
C VAL A 167 -39.20 22.83 -15.47
N ALA A 168 -38.52 23.71 -14.74
CA ALA A 168 -38.37 25.13 -15.06
C ALA A 168 -36.89 25.53 -14.89
N PRO A 169 -36.35 26.44 -15.73
CA PRO A 169 -35.00 26.95 -15.55
C PRO A 169 -34.87 27.72 -14.22
N PRO A 170 -33.73 27.63 -13.52
CA PRO A 170 -33.53 28.39 -12.30
C PRO A 170 -33.54 29.91 -12.58
N PRO A 171 -33.97 30.76 -11.62
CA PRO A 171 -33.90 32.21 -11.77
C PRO A 171 -32.48 32.67 -12.11
N VAL A 172 -32.35 33.59 -13.05
CA VAL A 172 -31.04 34.07 -13.56
C VAL A 172 -30.12 34.53 -12.42
N SER A 173 -30.69 35.27 -11.47
CA SER A 173 -30.02 35.77 -10.26
C SER A 173 -29.47 34.67 -9.34
N HIS A 174 -29.99 33.45 -9.37
CA HIS A 174 -29.43 32.32 -8.63
C HIS A 174 -28.10 31.87 -9.26
N VAL A 175 -28.06 31.68 -10.58
CA VAL A 175 -26.87 31.20 -11.30
C VAL A 175 -25.74 32.25 -11.26
N GLU A 176 -26.11 33.53 -11.29
CA GLU A 176 -25.17 34.65 -11.12
C GLU A 176 -24.58 34.73 -9.71
N ALA A 177 -25.38 34.46 -8.66
CA ALA A 177 -24.95 34.52 -7.27
C ALA A 177 -24.10 33.31 -6.81
N CYS A 178 -24.15 32.17 -7.51
CA CYS A 178 -23.35 30.99 -7.16
C CYS A 178 -21.84 31.24 -7.33
N SER A 179 -21.03 30.81 -6.35
CA SER A 179 -19.58 31.01 -6.31
C SER A 179 -18.80 30.00 -7.16
N GLY A 180 -19.39 28.85 -7.47
CA GLY A 180 -18.78 27.81 -8.30
C GLY A 180 -19.79 26.83 -8.89
N LEU A 181 -19.32 26.00 -9.83
CA LEU A 181 -20.16 25.08 -10.63
C LEU A 181 -20.94 24.04 -9.79
N LEU A 182 -20.46 23.70 -8.59
CA LEU A 182 -21.17 22.80 -7.65
C LEU A 182 -22.39 23.45 -6.99
N GLU A 183 -22.35 24.76 -6.74
CA GLU A 183 -23.47 25.51 -6.16
C GLU A 183 -24.52 25.86 -7.21
N ALA A 184 -24.08 26.02 -8.47
CA ALA A 184 -24.91 26.46 -9.60
C ALA A 184 -26.22 25.67 -9.74
N ARG A 185 -26.18 24.36 -9.43
CA ARG A 185 -27.25 23.39 -9.66
C ARG A 185 -27.14 22.20 -8.71
N GLU A 186 -28.25 21.48 -8.55
CA GLU A 186 -28.22 20.17 -7.89
C GLU A 186 -27.63 19.11 -8.82
N TRP A 187 -26.59 18.42 -8.33
CA TRP A 187 -25.87 17.33 -8.98
C TRP A 187 -26.02 16.06 -8.12
N SER A 188 -26.25 14.91 -8.76
CA SER A 188 -26.43 13.61 -8.09
C SER A 188 -25.19 12.70 -8.19
N SER A 189 -24.30 12.97 -9.15
CA SER A 189 -23.05 12.25 -9.42
C SER A 189 -21.91 13.23 -9.65
N LEU A 190 -20.73 12.93 -9.07
CA LEU A 190 -19.48 13.63 -9.32
C LEU A 190 -18.38 12.61 -9.65
N GLN A 191 -17.67 12.81 -10.75
CA GLN A 191 -16.51 12.00 -11.11
C GLN A 191 -15.29 12.92 -11.27
N PHE A 192 -14.13 12.52 -10.74
CA PHE A 192 -12.89 13.29 -10.81
C PHE A 192 -11.71 12.41 -11.22
N ASN A 193 -11.05 12.75 -12.33
CA ASN A 193 -9.79 12.15 -12.76
C ASN A 193 -8.65 13.17 -12.55
N GLU A 194 -7.77 12.82 -11.62
CA GLU A 194 -6.67 13.67 -11.14
C GLU A 194 -5.39 13.54 -11.98
N SER A 195 -5.36 12.61 -12.95
CA SER A 195 -4.20 12.19 -13.73
C SER A 195 -3.16 11.39 -12.92
N SER A 196 -1.95 11.24 -13.47
CA SER A 196 -0.83 10.49 -12.85
C SER A 196 -0.04 11.37 -11.89
N SER A 197 0.26 10.83 -10.70
CA SER A 197 1.25 11.40 -9.78
C SER A 197 2.62 10.71 -9.86
N LEU A 198 2.75 9.64 -10.66
CA LEU A 198 3.92 8.76 -10.72
C LEU A 198 5.24 9.49 -11.06
N LYS A 199 5.19 10.61 -11.80
CA LYS A 199 6.37 11.46 -12.05
C LYS A 199 7.03 12.03 -10.79
N ALA A 200 6.24 12.35 -9.75
CA ALA A 200 6.75 13.04 -8.58
C ALA A 200 7.79 12.20 -7.81
N TYR A 201 7.65 10.88 -7.83
CA TYR A 201 8.55 9.90 -7.22
C TYR A 201 9.97 9.86 -7.82
N ASN A 202 10.22 10.51 -8.97
CA ASN A 202 11.57 10.66 -9.51
C ASN A 202 12.45 11.61 -8.67
N HIS A 203 11.86 12.35 -7.73
CA HIS A 203 12.52 13.29 -6.86
C HIS A 203 12.70 12.71 -5.45
N TYR A 204 13.91 12.81 -4.90
CA TYR A 204 14.28 12.24 -3.60
C TYR A 204 13.40 12.70 -2.41
N GLU A 205 12.79 13.88 -2.50
CA GLU A 205 11.91 14.45 -1.46
C GLU A 205 10.43 14.51 -1.89
N TYR A 206 9.97 13.54 -2.71
CA TYR A 206 8.60 13.55 -3.29
C TYR A 206 7.49 13.75 -2.25
N PHE A 207 7.69 13.23 -1.03
CA PHE A 207 6.77 13.31 0.11
C PHE A 207 6.57 14.73 0.66
N LEU A 208 7.40 15.71 0.29
CA LEU A 208 7.20 17.13 0.58
C LEU A 208 6.26 17.82 -0.42
N PHE A 209 6.00 17.20 -1.57
CA PHE A 209 5.17 17.78 -2.62
C PHE A 209 3.68 17.53 -2.39
N GLN A 210 2.87 18.34 -3.06
CA GLN A 210 1.41 18.32 -2.92
C GLN A 210 0.78 18.20 -4.30
N VAL A 211 -0.01 17.13 -4.51
CA VAL A 211 -0.74 16.90 -5.76
C VAL A 211 -1.58 18.15 -6.08
N PRO A 212 -1.49 18.75 -7.28
CA PRO A 212 -2.25 19.95 -7.63
C PRO A 212 -3.75 19.61 -7.76
N SER A 213 -4.49 19.74 -6.65
CA SER A 213 -5.86 19.24 -6.51
C SER A 213 -6.74 20.09 -5.58
N VAL A 214 -8.05 20.10 -5.83
CA VAL A 214 -9.07 20.72 -4.97
C VAL A 214 -9.23 20.00 -3.63
N PHE A 215 -8.99 18.69 -3.59
CA PHE A 215 -9.17 17.88 -2.37
C PHE A 215 -8.21 18.29 -1.24
N ASN A 216 -7.09 18.95 -1.57
CA ASN A 216 -6.20 19.54 -0.56
C ASN A 216 -6.92 20.57 0.31
N LYS A 217 -7.74 21.46 -0.29
CA LYS A 217 -8.54 22.41 0.50
C LYS A 217 -9.71 21.68 1.15
N TRP A 218 -10.49 20.92 0.37
CA TRP A 218 -11.73 20.30 0.87
C TRP A 218 -11.49 19.33 2.04
N GLY A 219 -10.47 18.48 1.96
CA GLY A 219 -10.11 17.52 3.02
C GLY A 219 -9.45 18.16 4.25
N SER A 220 -8.90 19.37 4.12
CA SER A 220 -8.30 20.14 5.23
C SER A 220 -9.31 21.02 5.97
N LEU A 221 -10.54 21.16 5.47
CA LEU A 221 -11.56 22.03 6.06
C LEU A 221 -12.20 21.39 7.31
N SER A 222 -11.87 21.91 8.49
CA SER A 222 -12.65 21.65 9.70
C SER A 222 -14.12 21.99 9.48
N ARG A 223 -15.02 21.13 9.98
CA ARG A 223 -16.48 21.32 9.98
C ARG A 223 -16.95 22.60 10.69
N THR A 224 -16.06 23.29 11.40
CA THR A 224 -16.31 24.59 12.05
C THR A 224 -16.01 25.82 11.18
N ASN A 225 -15.39 25.65 9.99
CA ASN A 225 -15.12 26.74 9.06
C ASN A 225 -16.39 27.05 8.22
N PRO A 226 -16.83 28.32 8.08
CA PRO A 226 -17.92 28.69 7.17
C PRO A 226 -17.79 28.17 5.74
N GLU A 227 -16.58 28.12 5.17
CA GLU A 227 -16.33 27.53 3.84
C GLU A 227 -16.64 26.02 3.80
N SER A 228 -16.40 25.31 4.91
CA SER A 228 -16.75 23.89 5.06
C SER A 228 -18.27 23.69 5.02
N VAL A 229 -19.04 24.63 5.58
CA VAL A 229 -20.52 24.56 5.57
C VAL A 229 -21.06 24.73 4.15
N ALA A 230 -20.59 25.74 3.40
CA ALA A 230 -21.02 25.98 2.02
C ALA A 230 -20.69 24.78 1.09
N LEU A 231 -19.46 24.26 1.18
CA LEU A 231 -19.04 23.08 0.42
C LEU A 231 -19.82 21.83 0.86
N SER A 232 -20.06 21.63 2.17
CA SER A 232 -20.86 20.50 2.66
C SER A 232 -22.30 20.54 2.15
N LEU A 233 -22.94 21.73 2.07
CA LEU A 233 -24.30 21.87 1.55
C LEU A 233 -24.39 21.47 0.06
N SER A 234 -23.36 21.76 -0.72
CA SER A 234 -23.27 21.37 -2.14
C SER A 234 -22.95 19.87 -2.29
N LEU A 235 -21.95 19.37 -1.56
CA LEU A 235 -21.50 17.98 -1.62
C LEU A 235 -22.50 16.98 -1.01
N ASN A 236 -23.35 17.40 -0.07
CA ASN A 236 -24.38 16.55 0.54
C ASN A 236 -25.44 16.05 -0.47
N LYS A 237 -25.60 16.71 -1.62
CA LYS A 237 -26.55 16.29 -2.67
C LYS A 237 -26.03 15.13 -3.53
N LEU A 238 -24.72 14.86 -3.47
CA LEU A 238 -24.09 13.77 -4.23
C LEU A 238 -24.49 12.41 -3.67
N THR A 239 -25.01 11.55 -4.55
CA THR A 239 -25.36 10.16 -4.28
C THR A 239 -24.36 9.17 -4.85
N ALA A 240 -23.59 9.59 -5.87
CA ALA A 240 -22.46 8.86 -6.43
C ALA A 240 -21.20 9.73 -6.47
N PHE A 241 -20.06 9.14 -6.13
CA PHE A 241 -18.74 9.74 -6.29
C PHE A 241 -17.78 8.73 -6.92
N HIS A 242 -17.07 9.15 -7.97
CA HIS A 242 -15.97 8.40 -8.55
C HIS A 242 -14.67 9.22 -8.50
N TYR A 243 -13.61 8.61 -7.97
CA TYR A 243 -12.26 9.16 -7.99
C TYR A 243 -11.32 8.24 -8.76
N ALA A 244 -10.60 8.81 -9.71
CA ALA A 244 -9.56 8.16 -10.50
C ALA A 244 -8.25 8.97 -10.40
N ALA A 245 -7.17 8.29 -10.04
CA ALA A 245 -5.81 8.81 -10.06
C ALA A 245 -4.84 7.64 -10.32
N VAL A 246 -3.63 7.93 -10.80
CA VAL A 246 -2.59 6.91 -11.00
C VAL A 246 -1.43 7.17 -10.06
N PHE A 247 -1.22 6.24 -9.12
CA PHE A 247 -0.25 6.32 -8.02
C PHE A 247 -0.29 7.64 -7.20
N PRO A 248 -1.46 8.09 -6.70
CA PRO A 248 -1.53 9.21 -5.77
C PRO A 248 -0.91 8.84 -4.41
N PHE A 249 -0.30 9.82 -3.73
CA PHE A 249 0.24 9.63 -2.39
C PHE A 249 -0.86 9.25 -1.38
N TYR A 250 -0.59 8.37 -0.42
CA TYR A 250 -1.57 7.94 0.59
C TYR A 250 -2.09 9.13 1.41
N ASN A 251 -1.22 10.13 1.64
CA ASN A 251 -1.58 11.35 2.37
C ASN A 251 -2.59 12.21 1.58
N HIS A 252 -2.57 12.15 0.25
CA HIS A 252 -3.55 12.82 -0.61
C HIS A 252 -4.85 12.00 -0.71
N VAL A 253 -4.75 10.67 -0.85
CA VAL A 253 -5.92 9.77 -0.78
C VAL A 253 -6.69 9.98 0.52
N LYS A 254 -6.00 10.20 1.65
CA LYS A 254 -6.63 10.59 2.92
C LYS A 254 -7.46 11.89 2.81
N LEU A 255 -6.94 12.92 2.15
CA LEU A 255 -7.63 14.20 1.96
C LEU A 255 -8.85 14.08 1.02
N VAL A 256 -8.76 13.23 -0.01
CA VAL A 256 -9.92 12.85 -0.84
C VAL A 256 -10.99 12.19 0.03
N LEU A 257 -10.61 11.20 0.84
CA LEU A 257 -11.54 10.47 1.72
C LEU A 257 -12.09 11.34 2.86
N ASP A 258 -11.34 12.31 3.36
CA ASP A 258 -11.84 13.31 4.31
C ASP A 258 -12.83 14.28 3.64
N SER A 259 -12.66 14.59 2.35
CA SER A 259 -13.67 15.31 1.54
C SER A 259 -14.95 14.46 1.35
N VAL A 260 -14.82 13.15 1.13
CA VAL A 260 -15.96 12.22 1.04
C VAL A 260 -16.78 12.18 2.33
N LYS A 261 -16.19 12.43 3.51
CA LYS A 261 -16.91 12.53 4.80
C LYS A 261 -17.81 13.78 4.91
N LEU A 262 -17.85 14.63 3.88
CA LEU A 262 -18.81 15.73 3.72
C LEU A 262 -20.01 15.36 2.81
N MET A 263 -19.90 14.30 2.00
CA MET A 263 -20.95 13.83 1.08
C MET A 263 -21.98 12.97 1.83
N THR A 264 -22.78 13.57 2.72
CA THR A 264 -23.62 12.80 3.67
C THR A 264 -24.83 12.04 3.08
N SER A 265 -25.11 12.17 1.76
CA SER A 265 -26.10 11.34 1.05
C SER A 265 -25.47 10.29 0.11
N LEU A 266 -24.16 10.05 0.20
CA LEU A 266 -23.44 9.16 -0.71
C LEU A 266 -23.89 7.70 -0.57
N ARG A 267 -24.36 7.12 -1.68
CA ARG A 267 -24.79 5.72 -1.80
C ARG A 267 -23.80 4.85 -2.59
N SER A 268 -23.08 5.45 -3.54
CA SER A 268 -22.13 4.78 -4.43
C SER A 268 -20.75 5.44 -4.38
N LEU A 269 -19.72 4.68 -4.03
CA LEU A 269 -18.32 5.12 -4.04
C LEU A 269 -17.48 4.24 -4.96
N SER A 270 -16.87 4.82 -6.00
CA SER A 270 -15.99 4.10 -6.94
C SER A 270 -14.58 4.69 -6.89
N VAL A 271 -13.55 3.86 -6.66
CA VAL A 271 -12.17 4.33 -6.52
C VAL A 271 -11.21 3.55 -7.42
N ARG A 272 -10.36 4.28 -8.14
CA ARG A 272 -9.17 3.75 -8.82
C ARG A 272 -7.96 4.59 -8.45
N LEU A 273 -6.94 3.94 -7.91
CA LEU A 273 -5.63 4.53 -7.59
C LEU A 273 -4.51 4.00 -8.51
N ALA A 274 -4.84 3.03 -9.37
CA ALA A 274 -3.91 2.25 -10.19
C ALA A 274 -4.07 2.52 -11.70
N PRO A 275 -3.02 2.30 -12.52
CA PRO A 275 -3.11 2.44 -13.97
C PRO A 275 -4.07 1.42 -14.60
N CYS A 276 -4.61 1.80 -15.77
CA CYS A 276 -5.44 0.92 -16.58
C CYS A 276 -4.60 -0.05 -17.44
N LEU A 277 -5.22 -1.14 -17.91
CA LEU A 277 -4.61 -2.24 -18.69
C LEU A 277 -3.81 -1.79 -19.95
N ASN A 278 -4.14 -0.63 -20.51
CA ASN A 278 -3.49 -0.05 -21.69
C ASN A 278 -2.77 1.27 -21.39
N ASP A 279 -2.58 1.62 -20.12
CA ASP A 279 -1.90 2.84 -19.71
C ASP A 279 -0.38 2.63 -19.70
N LYS A 280 0.34 3.50 -20.41
CA LYS A 280 1.80 3.46 -20.55
C LYS A 280 2.53 4.40 -19.60
N ALA A 281 1.83 5.03 -18.65
CA ALA A 281 2.44 5.87 -17.62
C ALA A 281 3.61 5.15 -16.92
N THR A 282 3.43 3.88 -16.55
CA THR A 282 4.48 3.05 -15.93
C THR A 282 5.68 2.83 -16.86
N GLU A 283 5.47 2.35 -18.09
CA GLU A 283 6.54 2.14 -19.08
C GLU A 283 7.34 3.41 -19.43
N LEU A 284 6.68 4.56 -19.39
CA LEU A 284 7.25 5.85 -19.79
C LEU A 284 8.04 6.49 -18.64
N GLU A 285 7.56 6.35 -17.41
CA GLU A 285 8.08 7.06 -16.23
C GLU A 285 9.07 6.22 -15.41
N GLN A 286 9.11 4.89 -15.61
CA GLN A 286 10.22 4.00 -15.17
C GLN A 286 11.58 4.30 -15.85
N ARG A 287 11.66 5.34 -16.68
CA ARG A 287 12.91 5.82 -17.31
C ARG A 287 13.69 6.83 -16.47
N GLY A 288 13.15 7.24 -15.32
CA GLY A 288 13.81 8.17 -14.39
C GLY A 288 14.48 7.50 -13.20
N SER A 289 14.70 8.28 -12.13
CA SER A 289 15.44 7.92 -10.91
C SER A 289 14.56 7.42 -9.75
N MET A 290 13.27 7.21 -9.99
CA MET A 290 12.31 6.66 -9.03
C MET A 290 12.67 5.25 -8.56
N ASP A 291 12.58 4.98 -7.24
CA ASP A 291 12.53 3.60 -6.74
C ASP A 291 11.15 3.01 -7.13
N PRO A 292 11.09 1.88 -7.84
CA PRO A 292 9.81 1.28 -8.24
C PRO A 292 8.95 0.84 -7.04
N SER A 293 9.51 0.72 -5.84
CA SER A 293 8.82 0.29 -4.62
C SER A 293 7.89 1.36 -4.05
N ASP A 294 8.32 2.64 -4.08
CA ASP A 294 7.61 3.73 -3.39
C ASP A 294 6.17 3.94 -3.89
N PRO A 295 5.89 3.97 -5.22
CA PRO A 295 4.51 4.04 -5.71
C PRO A 295 3.63 2.87 -5.26
N TRP A 296 4.20 1.65 -5.17
CA TRP A 296 3.44 0.48 -4.72
C TRP A 296 3.13 0.50 -3.22
N MET A 297 4.05 1.02 -2.39
CA MET A 297 3.80 1.23 -0.96
C MET A 297 2.70 2.29 -0.73
N GLU A 298 2.82 3.45 -1.38
CA GLU A 298 1.79 4.51 -1.33
C GLU A 298 0.42 4.00 -1.81
N LEU A 299 0.38 3.17 -2.87
CA LEU A 299 -0.84 2.55 -3.40
C LEU A 299 -1.49 1.59 -2.39
N ALA A 300 -0.70 0.73 -1.75
CA ALA A 300 -1.19 -0.24 -0.76
C ALA A 300 -1.76 0.45 0.48
N THR A 301 -1.07 1.47 1.00
CA THR A 301 -1.56 2.30 2.10
C THR A 301 -2.79 3.11 1.68
N GLY A 302 -2.81 3.64 0.45
CA GLY A 302 -3.97 4.31 -0.15
C GLY A 302 -5.22 3.43 -0.18
N TYR A 303 -5.12 2.19 -0.66
CA TYR A 303 -6.27 1.26 -0.65
C TYR A 303 -6.65 0.79 0.75
N THR A 304 -5.71 0.70 1.69
CA THR A 304 -5.99 0.43 3.10
C THR A 304 -6.84 1.55 3.72
N LEU A 305 -6.50 2.82 3.43
CA LEU A 305 -7.31 3.98 3.84
C LEU A 305 -8.70 3.99 3.21
N VAL A 306 -8.82 3.60 1.93
CA VAL A 306 -10.13 3.44 1.25
C VAL A 306 -10.97 2.38 1.97
N ALA A 307 -10.41 1.21 2.30
CA ALA A 307 -11.12 0.15 3.01
C ALA A 307 -11.63 0.61 4.40
N HIS A 308 -10.82 1.35 5.16
CA HIS A 308 -11.25 1.96 6.42
C HIS A 308 -12.37 2.98 6.22
N ALA A 309 -12.27 3.86 5.23
CA ALA A 309 -13.31 4.84 4.93
C ALA A 309 -14.62 4.18 4.47
N VAL A 310 -14.57 3.13 3.65
CA VAL A 310 -15.73 2.34 3.21
C VAL A 310 -16.44 1.68 4.38
N ARG A 311 -15.69 1.06 5.30
CA ARG A 311 -16.23 0.49 6.55
C ARG A 311 -16.96 1.55 7.39
N ASP A 312 -16.36 2.73 7.52
CA ASP A 312 -16.92 3.82 8.33
C ASP A 312 -18.13 4.49 7.65
N LEU A 313 -18.20 4.48 6.31
CA LEU A 313 -19.32 4.95 5.48
C LEU A 313 -20.46 3.92 5.33
N GLY A 314 -20.18 2.61 5.43
CA GLY A 314 -21.19 1.55 5.45
C GLY A 314 -22.16 1.68 6.63
N ASN A 315 -21.67 2.23 7.75
CA ASN A 315 -22.50 2.63 8.90
C ASN A 315 -23.39 3.86 8.64
N ARG A 316 -23.30 4.49 7.46
CA ARG A 316 -23.93 5.78 7.10
C ARG A 316 -24.71 5.75 5.78
N ARG A 317 -25.18 4.57 5.34
CA ARG A 317 -25.97 4.33 4.11
C ARG A 317 -25.18 4.27 2.78
N LEU A 318 -23.87 4.02 2.81
CA LEU A 318 -23.18 3.57 1.60
C LEU A 318 -23.72 2.19 1.19
N MET A 319 -24.31 2.08 0.00
CA MET A 319 -24.99 0.88 -0.50
C MET A 319 -24.14 0.08 -1.48
N PHE A 320 -23.25 0.76 -2.19
CA PHE A 320 -22.44 0.20 -3.27
C PHE A 320 -21.02 0.76 -3.22
N TRP A 321 -20.03 -0.12 -3.37
CA TRP A 321 -18.65 0.27 -3.54
C TRP A 321 -17.92 -0.65 -4.51
N VAL A 322 -17.04 -0.08 -5.32
CA VAL A 322 -16.24 -0.80 -6.31
C VAL A 322 -14.82 -0.24 -6.38
N THR A 323 -13.83 -1.14 -6.42
CA THR A 323 -12.50 -0.83 -6.99
C THR A 323 -12.39 -1.38 -8.40
N VAL A 324 -11.80 -0.58 -9.30
CA VAL A 324 -11.64 -0.92 -10.72
C VAL A 324 -10.17 -0.85 -11.10
N ASN A 325 -9.42 -1.89 -10.78
CA ASN A 325 -8.03 -2.08 -11.19
C ASN A 325 -7.96 -2.89 -12.49
N GLY A 326 -6.95 -2.63 -13.33
CA GLY A 326 -6.52 -3.61 -14.35
C GLY A 326 -5.55 -4.64 -13.77
N PRO A 327 -5.37 -5.81 -14.40
CA PRO A 327 -4.34 -6.79 -14.03
C PRO A 327 -2.93 -6.17 -14.08
N MET A 328 -2.11 -6.47 -13.08
CA MET A 328 -0.81 -5.82 -12.84
C MET A 328 0.38 -6.68 -13.29
N THR A 329 0.31 -7.23 -14.49
CA THR A 329 1.34 -8.12 -15.06
C THR A 329 2.61 -7.34 -15.45
N GLY A 330 3.42 -6.91 -14.47
CA GLY A 330 4.58 -6.03 -14.70
C GLY A 330 5.80 -6.25 -13.80
N MET A 331 5.66 -6.33 -12.47
CA MET A 331 6.82 -6.42 -11.55
C MET A 331 6.59 -7.36 -10.34
N GLY A 332 6.47 -8.66 -10.59
CA GLY A 332 6.61 -9.71 -9.56
C GLY A 332 5.52 -9.81 -8.48
N THR A 333 4.69 -8.79 -8.29
CA THR A 333 3.51 -8.84 -7.43
C THR A 333 2.38 -9.58 -8.13
N GLY A 334 1.89 -10.66 -7.51
CA GLY A 334 0.84 -11.54 -8.05
C GLY A 334 -0.58 -10.94 -8.00
N LEU A 335 -0.73 -9.70 -8.46
CA LEU A 335 -2.00 -8.96 -8.48
C LEU A 335 -2.72 -9.15 -9.81
N GLU A 336 -3.47 -10.26 -9.90
CA GLU A 336 -4.46 -10.49 -10.96
C GLU A 336 -5.62 -9.47 -10.88
N GLU A 337 -6.51 -9.48 -11.88
CA GLU A 337 -7.59 -8.49 -12.07
C GLU A 337 -8.64 -8.51 -10.95
N GLN A 338 -8.39 -7.76 -9.87
CA GLN A 338 -9.31 -7.65 -8.73
C GLN A 338 -10.30 -6.50 -8.88
N LYS A 339 -11.51 -6.85 -9.32
CA LYS A 339 -12.70 -6.00 -9.31
C LYS A 339 -13.54 -6.31 -8.06
N LEU A 340 -13.19 -5.71 -6.93
CA LEU A 340 -13.85 -5.97 -5.65
C LEU A 340 -15.17 -5.18 -5.60
N ILE A 341 -16.31 -5.89 -5.52
CA ILE A 341 -17.66 -5.30 -5.54
C ILE A 341 -18.35 -5.56 -4.20
N GLY A 342 -18.70 -4.50 -3.48
CA GLY A 342 -19.52 -4.56 -2.26
C GLY A 342 -20.97 -4.18 -2.55
N LEU A 343 -21.91 -5.07 -2.17
CA LEU A 343 -23.35 -4.87 -2.25
C LEU A 343 -24.00 -4.90 -0.87
N GLY A 344 -24.66 -3.82 -0.45
CA GLY A 344 -25.56 -3.80 0.70
C GLY A 344 -27.00 -4.06 0.27
N SER A 345 -27.69 -5.01 0.91
CA SER A 345 -29.12 -5.30 0.66
C SER A 345 -30.03 -4.74 1.75
N GLU A 346 -30.99 -3.89 1.38
CA GLU A 346 -32.09 -3.48 2.28
C GLU A 346 -33.15 -4.60 2.35
N HIS A 347 -33.21 -5.32 3.47
CA HIS A 347 -34.40 -6.05 3.94
C HIS A 347 -34.61 -5.76 5.43
N GLY A 348 -35.87 -5.85 5.90
CA GLY A 348 -36.34 -5.14 7.10
C GLY A 348 -35.75 -5.61 8.44
N ASN A 349 -35.55 -4.64 9.35
CA ASN A 349 -35.22 -4.84 10.78
C ASN A 349 -34.01 -5.74 11.11
N GLY A 350 -33.02 -5.80 10.23
CA GLY A 350 -31.69 -6.31 10.56
C GLY A 350 -30.68 -6.10 9.44
N TYR A 351 -29.70 -5.21 9.65
CA TYR A 351 -28.57 -5.10 8.73
C TYR A 351 -27.71 -6.36 8.85
N ALA A 352 -27.93 -7.31 7.95
CA ALA A 352 -27.24 -8.59 7.88
C ALA A 352 -25.81 -8.45 7.33
N TYR A 353 -24.97 -7.67 8.01
CA TYR A 353 -23.54 -7.92 7.98
C TYR A 353 -23.29 -9.33 8.52
N THR A 354 -22.52 -10.16 7.80
CA THR A 354 -22.09 -11.48 8.27
C THR A 354 -21.18 -11.33 9.49
N ARG A 355 -21.78 -11.38 10.68
CA ARG A 355 -21.18 -10.96 11.95
C ARG A 355 -20.43 -12.10 12.66
N SER A 356 -19.41 -12.64 12.00
CA SER A 356 -18.46 -13.59 12.60
C SER A 356 -17.33 -12.83 13.31
N TYR A 357 -17.46 -12.69 14.63
CA TYR A 357 -16.45 -12.28 15.63
C TYR A 357 -15.18 -11.55 15.16
N LEU A 358 -15.09 -10.25 15.46
CA LEU A 358 -13.79 -9.56 15.55
C LEU A 358 -13.04 -10.07 16.80
N GLY A 359 -12.08 -10.96 16.57
CA GLY A 359 -10.95 -11.25 17.45
C GLY A 359 -9.66 -11.08 16.64
N ALA A 360 -8.55 -10.69 17.27
CA ALA A 360 -7.31 -10.41 16.55
C ALA A 360 -6.65 -11.70 16.01
N ILE A 361 -6.17 -11.66 14.75
CA ILE A 361 -4.96 -12.35 14.21
C ILE A 361 -4.84 -12.09 12.68
N SER A 362 -3.60 -12.02 12.17
CA SER A 362 -3.19 -12.08 10.75
C SER A 362 -3.82 -11.13 9.71
N PHE A 363 -3.18 -9.98 9.47
CA PHE A 363 -3.54 -9.02 8.40
C PHE A 363 -2.95 -9.35 7.00
N PHE A 364 -2.59 -10.61 6.74
CA PHE A 364 -1.92 -11.03 5.48
C PHE A 364 -2.82 -11.81 4.50
N VAL A 365 -4.15 -11.79 4.70
CA VAL A 365 -5.13 -12.59 3.92
C VAL A 365 -6.23 -11.72 3.29
N VAL A 366 -5.90 -10.52 2.82
CA VAL A 366 -6.81 -9.72 1.96
C VAL A 366 -6.81 -10.23 0.51
N LEU A 367 -5.82 -11.04 0.11
CA LEU A 367 -5.63 -11.49 -1.27
C LEU A 367 -5.95 -12.97 -1.54
N ARG A 368 -6.43 -13.75 -0.55
CA ARG A 368 -6.55 -15.23 -0.71
C ARG A 368 -7.73 -15.92 -0.01
N LEU A 369 -8.89 -15.25 0.16
CA LEU A 369 -10.07 -15.84 0.82
C LEU A 369 -11.44 -15.48 0.19
N ILE A 370 -11.56 -15.50 -1.15
CA ILE A 370 -12.89 -15.45 -1.82
C ILE A 370 -13.04 -16.49 -2.97
N ILE A 371 -12.26 -17.58 -2.95
CA ILE A 371 -12.52 -18.79 -3.75
C ILE A 371 -12.20 -20.02 -2.88
N THR A 372 -12.99 -21.10 -3.04
CA THR A 372 -12.83 -22.44 -2.46
C THR A 372 -13.55 -22.67 -1.11
N ILE A 373 -14.77 -23.27 -1.20
CA ILE A 373 -15.35 -24.26 -0.26
C ILE A 373 -15.61 -23.74 1.18
N ASN A 374 -16.82 -23.70 1.76
CA ASN A 374 -18.15 -24.22 1.44
C ASN A 374 -18.30 -25.73 1.16
N ALA A 375 -17.74 -26.56 2.03
CA ALA A 375 -18.12 -27.96 2.20
C ALA A 375 -17.72 -28.48 3.59
N TYR A 376 -18.50 -28.14 4.62
CA TYR A 376 -18.79 -29.00 5.78
C TYR A 376 -19.87 -28.29 6.61
N GLY A 377 -21.07 -28.87 6.73
CA GLY A 377 -22.20 -28.18 7.39
C GLY A 377 -23.63 -28.66 7.06
N GLN A 378 -23.84 -29.92 6.65
CA GLN A 378 -25.18 -30.51 6.78
C GLN A 378 -25.50 -30.69 8.27
N GLY A 379 -26.70 -30.29 8.73
CA GLY A 379 -27.02 -30.45 10.16
C GLY A 379 -28.40 -30.00 10.67
N ALA A 380 -29.17 -29.19 9.94
CA ALA A 380 -30.54 -28.83 10.37
C ALA A 380 -31.42 -28.52 9.16
N ALA A 381 -32.42 -29.35 8.89
CA ALA A 381 -33.41 -29.15 7.84
C ALA A 381 -34.82 -29.07 8.45
N ALA A 382 -35.65 -28.16 7.93
CA ALA A 382 -37.06 -28.42 7.60
C ALA A 382 -37.71 -27.17 6.98
N LEU A 383 -38.39 -27.35 5.85
CA LEU A 383 -39.38 -26.45 5.24
C LEU A 383 -38.85 -25.06 4.78
N VAL A 384 -39.08 -24.59 3.55
CA VAL A 384 -39.92 -25.12 2.45
C VAL A 384 -39.08 -25.29 1.18
N ASP A 385 -39.03 -26.52 0.68
CA ASP A 385 -38.62 -26.81 -0.69
C ASP A 385 -39.89 -26.91 -1.57
N SER A 386 -39.94 -26.09 -2.62
CA SER A 386 -40.88 -26.19 -3.76
C SER A 386 -40.75 -24.96 -4.66
N TYR A 387 -39.88 -25.02 -5.67
CA TYR A 387 -40.26 -24.87 -7.10
C TYR A 387 -39.03 -24.78 -8.02
N TYR A 388 -39.11 -25.45 -9.17
CA TYR A 388 -38.16 -25.42 -10.30
C TYR A 388 -36.75 -25.98 -10.09
N THR A 389 -36.70 -27.29 -9.88
CA THR A 389 -35.72 -28.15 -10.58
C THR A 389 -36.07 -28.31 -12.07
N HIS A 390 -35.15 -28.90 -12.84
CA HIS A 390 -35.10 -29.13 -14.30
C HIS A 390 -34.51 -28.01 -15.18
N ALA A 391 -33.58 -28.28 -16.10
CA ALA A 391 -32.69 -29.46 -16.27
C ALA A 391 -31.58 -29.14 -17.30
N LYS A 392 -30.32 -29.57 -17.07
CA LYS A 392 -29.38 -29.92 -18.15
C LYS A 392 -28.11 -30.68 -17.70
N MET A 393 -28.13 -32.00 -17.91
CA MET A 393 -27.04 -32.80 -18.46
C MET A 393 -27.62 -33.48 -19.72
N SER A 394 -26.91 -33.76 -20.83
CA SER A 394 -25.50 -33.56 -21.23
C SER A 394 -25.51 -33.22 -22.77
N SER A 395 -24.56 -33.45 -23.68
CA SER A 395 -23.25 -34.14 -23.73
C SER A 395 -22.38 -33.59 -24.89
N SER A 396 -21.58 -34.45 -25.55
CA SER A 396 -20.93 -34.28 -26.87
C SER A 396 -20.08 -33.02 -27.10
N GLY A 397 -18.79 -33.15 -26.77
CA GLY A 397 -17.76 -32.12 -26.89
C GLY A 397 -17.43 -31.59 -28.29
N ASN A 398 -16.56 -30.59 -28.29
CA ASN A 398 -15.90 -30.05 -29.48
C ASN A 398 -14.38 -30.31 -29.37
N ALA A 399 -13.79 -30.94 -30.39
CA ALA A 399 -12.48 -31.61 -30.30
C ALA A 399 -11.24 -30.70 -30.39
N TYR A 400 -11.39 -29.40 -30.11
CA TYR A 400 -10.32 -28.40 -30.18
C TYR A 400 -10.16 -27.56 -28.90
N ALA A 401 -10.82 -27.92 -27.81
CA ALA A 401 -10.57 -27.36 -26.48
C ALA A 401 -9.28 -27.94 -25.86
N ALA A 402 -8.13 -27.63 -26.47
CA ALA A 402 -6.84 -27.80 -25.82
C ALA A 402 -6.66 -26.64 -24.82
N GLU A 403 -6.88 -26.90 -23.54
CA GLU A 403 -6.53 -25.95 -22.48
C GLU A 403 -5.01 -25.68 -22.54
N PRO A 404 -4.56 -24.42 -22.44
CA PRO A 404 -3.15 -24.10 -22.51
C PRO A 404 -2.42 -24.72 -21.31
N ALA A 405 -1.43 -25.58 -21.59
CA ALA A 405 -0.62 -26.20 -20.56
C ALA A 405 0.06 -25.11 -19.70
N TYR A 406 0.02 -25.28 -18.37
CA TYR A 406 0.59 -24.33 -17.42
C TYR A 406 2.06 -24.01 -17.75
N PRO A 407 2.50 -22.74 -17.60
CA PRO A 407 3.87 -22.34 -17.94
C PRO A 407 4.88 -22.95 -16.97
N ILE A 408 5.47 -24.07 -17.36
CA ILE A 408 6.59 -24.71 -16.66
C ILE A 408 7.86 -23.87 -16.90
N LEU A 409 8.56 -23.52 -15.83
CA LEU A 409 9.82 -22.78 -15.91
C LEU A 409 10.89 -23.65 -16.61
N ALA A 410 11.63 -23.09 -17.56
CA ALA A 410 12.56 -23.85 -18.39
C ALA A 410 13.65 -24.59 -17.59
N HIS A 411 14.02 -24.11 -16.40
CA HIS A 411 14.96 -24.81 -15.52
C HIS A 411 14.39 -26.11 -14.93
N THR A 412 13.07 -26.23 -14.77
CA THR A 412 12.41 -27.41 -14.19
C THR A 412 12.49 -28.62 -15.13
N LEU A 413 12.72 -28.38 -16.43
CA LEU A 413 12.92 -29.41 -17.46
C LEU A 413 14.37 -29.90 -17.57
N LEU A 414 15.32 -29.27 -16.87
CA LEU A 414 16.76 -29.56 -16.99
C LEU A 414 17.34 -30.37 -15.81
N SER A 415 16.66 -30.40 -14.67
CA SER A 415 17.12 -31.10 -13.46
C SER A 415 16.58 -32.54 -13.37
N SER A 416 17.12 -33.47 -14.17
CA SER A 416 16.66 -34.88 -14.16
C SER A 416 17.75 -35.95 -14.42
N HIS A 417 19.02 -35.66 -14.12
CA HIS A 417 20.06 -36.68 -13.90
C HIS A 417 20.86 -36.29 -12.65
N THR A 418 20.75 -37.01 -11.53
CA THR A 418 21.58 -38.21 -11.24
C THR A 418 20.83 -39.21 -10.34
N THR A 419 21.30 -40.46 -10.28
CA THR A 419 20.56 -41.63 -9.81
C THR A 419 20.40 -41.78 -8.30
N ALA A 420 19.14 -41.84 -7.87
CA ALA A 420 18.53 -42.84 -6.98
C ALA A 420 19.20 -43.23 -5.64
N SER A 421 18.39 -43.16 -4.59
CA SER A 421 18.10 -44.34 -3.76
C SER A 421 16.60 -44.38 -3.42
N ARG A 422 16.00 -45.57 -3.48
CA ARG A 422 14.60 -45.79 -3.10
C ARG A 422 14.53 -46.16 -1.62
N VAL A 423 13.81 -45.38 -0.83
CA VAL A 423 13.17 -45.84 0.41
C VAL A 423 11.67 -45.67 0.23
N THR A 424 10.89 -46.66 0.67
CA THR A 424 9.44 -46.69 0.48
C THR A 424 8.75 -46.28 1.78
N GLU A 425 8.57 -44.98 1.96
CA GLU A 425 7.79 -44.42 3.08
C GLU A 425 6.53 -43.73 2.56
N VAL A 426 5.42 -43.98 3.25
CA VAL A 426 4.13 -43.36 2.99
C VAL A 426 4.20 -41.91 3.50
N PRO A 427 3.71 -40.91 2.73
CA PRO A 427 3.60 -39.55 3.24
C PRO A 427 2.60 -39.49 4.41
N ALA A 428 3.11 -39.52 5.64
CA ALA A 428 2.37 -39.06 6.80
C ALA A 428 2.17 -37.54 6.66
N GLU A 429 1.01 -37.02 7.07
CA GLU A 429 0.78 -35.57 7.04
C GLU A 429 1.75 -34.87 8.02
N PRO A 430 2.41 -33.77 7.62
CA PRO A 430 3.34 -33.07 8.49
C PRO A 430 2.60 -32.39 9.63
N ASP A 431 3.03 -32.71 10.85
CA ASP A 431 2.42 -32.25 12.10
C ASP A 431 2.40 -30.71 12.15
N GLN A 432 1.20 -30.11 12.08
CA GLN A 432 1.01 -28.65 11.91
C GLN A 432 1.55 -27.85 13.09
N SER A 433 1.70 -28.51 14.25
CA SER A 433 2.37 -28.01 15.45
C SER A 433 3.83 -27.61 15.22
N SER A 434 4.53 -28.28 14.29
CA SER A 434 5.96 -28.08 14.02
C SER A 434 6.30 -26.77 13.30
N ILE A 435 5.32 -26.12 12.66
CA ILE A 435 5.51 -24.98 11.75
C ILE A 435 5.82 -23.69 12.53
N TRP A 436 5.16 -23.51 13.69
CA TRP A 436 5.18 -22.27 14.48
C TRP A 436 6.25 -22.24 15.58
N ASN A 437 6.82 -23.40 15.92
CA ASN A 437 7.71 -23.56 17.07
C ASN A 437 9.16 -23.17 16.75
N LEU A 438 9.61 -22.05 17.29
CA LEU A 438 10.97 -21.51 17.09
C LEU A 438 12.07 -22.37 17.72
N ARG A 439 11.74 -23.25 18.68
CA ARG A 439 12.73 -24.08 19.40
C ARG A 439 13.57 -24.93 18.44
N ARG A 440 12.94 -25.49 17.39
CA ARG A 440 13.64 -26.26 16.34
C ARG A 440 14.62 -25.39 15.56
N ASP A 441 14.26 -24.16 15.18
CA ASP A 441 15.20 -23.26 14.48
C ASP A 441 16.43 -22.89 15.34
N ILE A 442 16.28 -22.87 16.67
CA ILE A 442 17.37 -22.65 17.64
C ILE A 442 18.23 -23.92 17.80
N GLU A 443 17.60 -25.09 17.89
CA GLU A 443 18.27 -26.38 18.00
C GLU A 443 19.00 -26.75 16.68
N GLU A 444 18.45 -26.38 15.52
CA GLU A 444 19.06 -26.45 14.17
C GLU A 444 19.80 -25.15 13.78
N ALA A 445 20.09 -24.24 14.73
CA ALA A 445 20.72 -22.95 14.40
C ALA A 445 22.07 -23.14 13.68
N PHE A 446 22.25 -22.36 12.61
CA PHE A 446 23.36 -22.40 11.66
C PHE A 446 23.52 -23.70 10.84
N GLU A 447 22.56 -24.62 10.92
CA GLU A 447 22.57 -25.90 10.21
C GLU A 447 21.44 -25.92 9.15
N GLY A 448 21.83 -25.96 7.87
CA GLY A 448 20.92 -25.92 6.73
C GLY A 448 20.42 -24.53 6.30
N PRO A 449 19.85 -24.41 5.07
CA PRO A 449 19.43 -23.13 4.50
C PRO A 449 18.06 -22.63 5.00
N ALA A 450 17.33 -23.44 5.75
CA ALA A 450 15.93 -23.21 6.14
C ALA A 450 15.76 -22.49 7.49
N SER A 451 16.68 -22.68 8.44
CA SER A 451 16.59 -22.11 9.80
C SER A 451 16.46 -20.57 9.77
N VAL A 452 15.69 -20.03 10.72
CA VAL A 452 15.69 -18.58 11.05
C VAL A 452 17.12 -18.06 11.31
N PHE A 453 17.97 -18.87 11.96
CA PHE A 453 19.34 -18.50 12.33
C PHE A 453 20.35 -19.03 11.29
N ARG A 454 20.42 -18.37 10.13
CA ARG A 454 21.31 -18.76 9.00
C ARG A 454 22.39 -17.71 8.67
N CYS A 455 23.46 -18.16 8.01
CA CYS A 455 24.55 -17.29 7.54
C CYS A 455 24.05 -16.29 6.47
N GLY A 456 24.80 -15.21 6.26
CA GLY A 456 24.48 -14.18 5.25
C GLY A 456 23.31 -13.26 5.60
N ARG A 457 22.97 -13.16 6.90
CA ARG A 457 21.97 -12.26 7.46
C ARG A 457 22.52 -11.43 8.60
N VAL A 458 21.84 -10.33 8.91
CA VAL A 458 22.00 -9.58 10.17
C VAL A 458 20.86 -9.95 11.11
N ILE A 459 21.17 -10.66 12.21
CA ILE A 459 20.20 -11.14 13.19
C ILE A 459 20.20 -10.19 14.39
N GLY A 460 19.08 -9.53 14.66
CA GLY A 460 18.92 -8.60 15.79
C GLY A 460 18.24 -9.26 16.99
N PHE A 461 18.72 -8.99 18.19
CA PHE A 461 18.15 -9.43 19.47
C PHE A 461 17.83 -8.21 20.33
N SER A 462 16.60 -8.13 20.84
CA SER A 462 16.16 -7.04 21.73
C SER A 462 15.28 -7.56 22.87
N LYS A 463 15.31 -6.92 24.05
CA LYS A 463 14.34 -7.16 25.14
C LYS A 463 13.12 -6.22 25.03
N LEU A 464 11.95 -6.62 25.52
CA LEU A 464 10.82 -5.70 25.72
C LEU A 464 11.00 -4.86 27.00
N LYS A 465 10.55 -3.59 27.01
CA LYS A 465 10.52 -2.77 28.23
C LYS A 465 9.35 -3.14 29.16
N THR A 466 9.62 -3.93 30.20
CA THR A 466 8.67 -4.18 31.30
C THR A 466 8.52 -2.95 32.21
N ARG A 467 7.31 -2.65 32.69
CA ARG A 467 6.99 -1.43 33.45
C ARG A 467 7.52 -1.36 34.90
N ALA A 468 8.15 -2.41 35.43
CA ALA A 468 8.29 -2.62 36.88
C ALA A 468 9.66 -3.09 37.39
N GLN A 469 10.64 -3.33 36.51
CA GLN A 469 11.99 -3.79 36.88
C GLN A 469 13.06 -2.75 36.49
N HIS A 470 14.20 -2.75 37.19
CA HIS A 470 15.33 -1.89 36.84
C HIS A 470 16.00 -2.32 35.53
N ASP A 471 16.84 -1.45 34.97
CA ASP A 471 17.45 -1.63 33.64
C ASP A 471 18.40 -2.86 33.58
N ASP A 472 18.88 -3.29 34.76
CA ASP A 472 19.94 -4.27 35.02
C ASP A 472 19.66 -5.71 34.57
N ASP A 473 18.44 -6.04 34.13
CA ASP A 473 18.11 -7.31 33.47
C ASP A 473 18.75 -7.41 32.06
N HIS A 474 20.07 -7.33 32.00
CA HIS A 474 20.90 -7.56 30.82
C HIS A 474 21.16 -9.06 30.59
N ASP A 475 21.12 -9.87 31.65
CA ASP A 475 21.47 -11.29 31.59
C ASP A 475 20.53 -12.06 30.65
N LEU A 476 19.21 -11.89 30.78
CA LEU A 476 18.18 -12.45 29.88
C LEU A 476 18.45 -12.14 28.40
N LEU A 477 18.76 -10.88 28.07
CA LEU A 477 19.08 -10.45 26.71
C LEU A 477 20.33 -11.15 26.17
N GLY A 478 21.30 -11.46 27.03
CA GLY A 478 22.51 -12.18 26.67
C GLY A 478 22.38 -13.71 26.64
N GLN A 479 21.32 -14.31 27.21
CA GLN A 479 21.20 -15.78 27.31
C GLN A 479 21.13 -16.48 25.94
N LEU A 480 20.16 -16.12 25.09
CA LEU A 480 19.99 -16.74 23.77
C LEU A 480 21.21 -16.48 22.84
N PRO A 481 21.76 -15.26 22.73
CA PRO A 481 22.99 -15.03 21.98
C PRO A 481 24.20 -15.83 22.50
N ARG A 482 24.37 -15.97 23.83
CA ARG A 482 25.41 -16.84 24.42
C ARG A 482 25.20 -18.31 24.06
N TYR A 483 23.97 -18.82 24.13
CA TYR A 483 23.66 -20.21 23.77
C TYR A 483 24.02 -20.51 22.31
N LEU A 484 23.63 -19.63 21.39
CA LEU A 484 23.96 -19.76 19.96
C LEU A 484 25.48 -19.73 19.71
N LEU A 485 26.21 -18.85 20.41
CA LEU A 485 27.67 -18.80 20.38
C LEU A 485 28.31 -20.07 20.96
N ALA A 486 27.82 -20.57 22.10
CA ALA A 486 28.30 -21.79 22.74
C ALA A 486 28.09 -23.03 21.84
N LYS A 487 26.91 -23.15 21.21
CA LYS A 487 26.63 -24.18 20.19
C LYS A 487 27.61 -24.08 19.02
N HIS A 488 27.78 -22.88 18.46
CA HIS A 488 28.68 -22.64 17.33
C HIS A 488 30.14 -23.01 17.66
N LEU A 489 30.65 -22.65 18.84
CA LEU A 489 32.02 -23.00 19.26
C LEU A 489 32.21 -24.51 19.42
N ARG A 490 31.21 -25.24 19.94
CA ARG A 490 31.25 -26.71 20.08
C ARG A 490 31.15 -27.45 18.73
N ASN A 491 30.33 -26.96 17.80
CA ASN A 491 30.09 -27.63 16.51
C ASN A 491 31.17 -27.33 15.44
N THR A 492 32.13 -26.44 15.71
CA THR A 492 33.16 -26.01 14.73
C THR A 492 34.53 -26.62 15.03
N THR A 493 35.10 -27.34 14.06
CA THR A 493 36.43 -27.98 14.14
C THR A 493 37.55 -27.01 14.56
N PRO A 494 38.62 -27.46 15.26
CA PRO A 494 39.73 -26.60 15.67
C PRO A 494 40.43 -25.95 14.47
N SER A 495 40.77 -24.67 14.60
CA SER A 495 41.28 -23.84 13.49
C SER A 495 42.19 -22.73 14.03
N PRO A 496 43.33 -22.38 13.37
CA PRO A 496 44.26 -21.37 13.86
C PRO A 496 43.77 -19.91 13.72
N GLN A 497 42.52 -19.70 13.31
CA GLN A 497 41.87 -18.40 13.17
C GLN A 497 40.78 -18.25 14.25
N PRO A 498 40.52 -17.02 14.73
CA PRO A 498 39.39 -16.75 15.64
C PRO A 498 38.07 -17.13 14.97
N LYS A 499 37.22 -17.86 15.70
CA LYS A 499 35.91 -18.32 15.26
C LYS A 499 34.81 -17.31 15.55
N ALA A 500 34.98 -16.52 16.61
CA ALA A 500 34.04 -15.48 16.97
C ALA A 500 34.73 -14.14 17.28
N PHE A 501 34.11 -13.06 16.84
CA PHE A 501 34.48 -11.68 17.18
C PHE A 501 33.33 -11.06 17.97
N ILE A 502 33.63 -10.43 19.12
CA ILE A 502 32.62 -9.83 20.01
C ILE A 502 32.99 -8.37 20.26
N ILE A 503 32.25 -7.43 19.68
CA ILE A 503 32.32 -6.00 20.03
C ILE A 503 31.29 -5.74 21.12
N HIS A 504 31.70 -5.17 22.26
CA HIS A 504 30.77 -4.85 23.35
C HIS A 504 31.21 -3.62 24.16
N PRO A 505 30.28 -2.90 24.83
CA PRO A 505 30.62 -1.93 25.85
C PRO A 505 31.19 -2.62 27.10
N PRO A 506 32.16 -2.01 27.81
CA PRO A 506 32.68 -2.54 29.08
C PRO A 506 31.63 -2.54 30.21
N THR A 507 30.54 -1.80 30.05
CA THR A 507 29.39 -1.77 30.96
C THR A 507 28.42 -2.93 30.78
N PHE A 508 28.58 -3.77 29.74
CA PHE A 508 27.68 -4.86 29.42
C PHE A 508 28.31 -6.24 29.76
N ASP A 509 28.08 -6.73 31.00
CA ASP A 509 28.66 -7.99 31.49
C ASP A 509 28.22 -9.29 30.78
N PRO A 510 27.03 -9.45 30.14
CA PRO A 510 26.61 -10.77 29.63
C PRO A 510 27.51 -11.44 28.58
N PHE A 511 28.49 -10.72 28.00
CA PHE A 511 29.53 -11.32 27.14
C PHE A 511 30.92 -11.35 27.79
N SER A 512 31.03 -11.13 29.10
CA SER A 512 32.30 -11.22 29.82
C SER A 512 32.81 -12.67 29.85
N PRO A 513 34.14 -12.91 29.94
CA PRO A 513 34.70 -14.26 29.89
C PRO A 513 34.15 -15.23 30.95
N LYS A 514 33.67 -14.71 32.09
CA LYS A 514 32.99 -15.51 33.13
C LYS A 514 31.64 -16.04 32.63
N GLN A 515 30.83 -15.17 32.02
CA GLN A 515 29.51 -15.48 31.51
C GLN A 515 29.57 -16.40 30.29
N LEU A 516 30.57 -16.22 29.42
CA LEU A 516 30.85 -17.13 28.31
C LEU A 516 31.26 -18.53 28.78
N LEU A 517 32.16 -18.63 29.77
CA LEU A 517 32.57 -19.91 30.36
C LEU A 517 31.40 -20.62 31.05
N ALA A 518 30.55 -19.90 31.78
CA ALA A 518 29.36 -20.46 32.40
C ALA A 518 28.39 -21.04 31.35
N SER A 519 28.13 -20.31 30.26
CA SER A 519 27.25 -20.78 29.18
C SER A 519 27.79 -21.98 28.41
N LEU A 520 29.13 -22.11 28.26
CA LEU A 520 29.75 -23.30 27.65
C LEU A 520 29.62 -24.54 28.54
N LEU A 521 29.74 -24.37 29.86
CA LEU A 521 29.62 -25.46 30.83
C LEU A 521 28.15 -25.89 31.07
N ALA A 522 27.19 -24.97 30.97
CA ALA A 522 25.75 -25.25 31.08
C ALA A 522 25.10 -25.69 29.74
N SER A 523 25.88 -25.96 28.70
CA SER A 523 25.37 -26.37 27.39
C SER A 523 25.08 -27.89 27.38
N PRO A 524 23.82 -28.33 27.13
CA PRO A 524 23.37 -29.69 27.46
C PRO A 524 23.85 -30.82 26.51
N ALA A 525 24.76 -30.55 25.56
CA ALA A 525 25.22 -31.58 24.64
C ALA A 525 26.18 -32.60 25.30
N THR A 526 25.97 -33.88 25.01
CA THR A 526 26.81 -35.01 25.43
C THR A 526 28.01 -35.22 24.50
N PRO A 527 29.23 -35.47 24.99
CA PRO A 527 29.64 -35.48 26.40
C PRO A 527 29.78 -34.06 26.99
N PRO A 528 29.64 -33.89 28.32
CA PRO A 528 29.85 -32.61 28.98
C PRO A 528 31.31 -32.17 28.86
N LEU A 529 31.53 -30.89 28.57
CA LEU A 529 32.88 -30.30 28.47
C LEU A 529 33.57 -30.24 29.83
N SER A 530 34.85 -30.59 29.89
CA SER A 530 35.69 -30.17 31.01
C SER A 530 35.94 -28.66 30.97
N ARG A 531 36.25 -28.08 32.13
CA ARG A 531 36.60 -26.65 32.24
C ARG A 531 37.79 -26.25 31.36
N ASN A 532 38.73 -27.15 31.13
CA ASN A 532 39.92 -26.87 30.32
C ASN A 532 39.59 -26.85 28.82
N GLU A 533 38.73 -27.76 28.35
CA GLU A 533 38.25 -27.74 26.95
C GLU A 533 37.37 -26.51 26.68
N ALA A 534 36.52 -26.13 27.63
CA ALA A 534 35.74 -24.89 27.53
C ALA A 534 36.62 -23.64 27.45
N ILE A 535 37.75 -23.60 28.17
CA ILE A 535 38.74 -22.50 28.05
C ILE A 535 39.43 -22.54 26.67
N ALA A 536 39.86 -23.70 26.18
CA ALA A 536 40.48 -23.83 24.85
C ALA A 536 39.53 -23.44 23.70
N LEU A 537 38.20 -23.57 23.88
CA LEU A 537 37.21 -23.02 22.94
C LEU A 537 37.11 -21.49 23.01
N LEU A 538 37.29 -20.89 24.20
CA LEU A 538 37.28 -19.43 24.39
C LEU A 538 38.55 -18.75 23.86
N ASP A 539 39.69 -19.44 23.78
CA ASP A 539 40.90 -18.93 23.13
C ASP A 539 40.69 -18.60 21.62
N HIS A 540 39.61 -19.11 21.02
CA HIS A 540 39.19 -18.80 19.64
C HIS A 540 38.20 -17.62 19.55
N VAL A 541 37.95 -16.88 20.64
CA VAL A 541 37.00 -15.76 20.73
C VAL A 541 37.74 -14.45 20.96
N GLN A 542 37.68 -13.53 20.00
CA GLN A 542 38.29 -12.20 20.13
C GLN A 542 37.27 -11.18 20.66
N LEU A 543 37.46 -10.72 21.90
CA LEU A 543 36.67 -9.64 22.49
C LEU A 543 37.30 -8.27 22.21
N LEU A 544 36.45 -7.30 21.86
CA LEU A 544 36.79 -5.93 21.49
C LEU A 544 35.92 -4.96 22.30
N SER A 545 36.43 -4.54 23.46
CA SER A 545 35.76 -3.57 24.34
C SER A 545 35.81 -2.16 23.74
N VAL A 546 34.65 -1.53 23.55
CA VAL A 546 34.52 -0.20 22.92
C VAL A 546 33.80 0.80 23.84
N PHE A 547 34.28 2.04 23.85
CA PHE A 547 33.80 3.10 24.76
C PHE A 547 32.94 4.16 24.06
N ASP A 548 33.07 4.31 22.75
CA ASP A 548 32.26 5.22 21.93
C ASP A 548 31.90 4.57 20.58
N PHE A 549 30.97 5.21 19.85
CA PHE A 549 30.55 4.74 18.53
C PHE A 549 31.69 4.76 17.50
N ARG A 550 32.68 5.64 17.65
CA ARG A 550 33.82 5.72 16.73
C ARG A 550 34.73 4.50 16.86
N ALA A 551 35.03 4.09 18.09
CA ALA A 551 35.75 2.86 18.39
C ALA A 551 34.96 1.62 17.92
N ALA A 552 33.62 1.62 18.05
CA ALA A 552 32.78 0.56 17.49
C ALA A 552 32.91 0.45 15.96
N VAL A 553 32.84 1.57 15.22
CA VAL A 553 33.04 1.57 13.76
C VAL A 553 34.48 1.15 13.39
N GLN A 554 35.50 1.59 14.14
CA GLN A 554 36.88 1.16 13.91
C GLN A 554 37.09 -0.34 14.17
N ALA A 555 36.46 -0.89 15.21
CA ALA A 555 36.47 -2.32 15.49
C ALA A 555 35.72 -3.13 14.40
N ILE A 556 34.62 -2.61 13.86
CA ILE A 556 33.94 -3.22 12.69
C ILE A 556 34.87 -3.26 11.48
N SER A 557 35.64 -2.20 11.20
CA SER A 557 36.66 -2.22 10.14
C SER A 557 37.77 -3.25 10.42
N GLN A 558 38.28 -3.34 11.66
CA GLN A 558 39.32 -4.32 12.01
C GLN A 558 38.85 -5.76 11.81
N VAL A 559 37.59 -6.07 12.15
CA VAL A 559 36.98 -7.39 11.89
C VAL A 559 36.79 -7.61 10.38
N ALA A 560 36.37 -6.59 9.63
CA ALA A 560 36.26 -6.66 8.18
C ALA A 560 37.60 -6.98 7.49
N ASP A 561 38.69 -6.36 7.95
CA ASP A 561 40.04 -6.57 7.41
C ASP A 561 40.58 -7.96 7.81
N ALA A 562 40.27 -8.44 9.03
CA ALA A 562 40.59 -9.80 9.47
C ALA A 562 39.84 -10.87 8.65
N LEU A 563 38.55 -10.66 8.35
CA LEU A 563 37.74 -11.56 7.51
C LEU A 563 38.21 -11.59 6.04
N GLN A 564 38.82 -10.51 5.54
CA GLN A 564 39.38 -10.43 4.18
C GLN A 564 40.80 -11.01 4.10
N SER A 565 41.61 -10.88 5.14
CA SER A 565 43.01 -11.34 5.18
C SER A 565 43.19 -12.81 5.60
N ALA A 566 42.10 -13.48 6.03
CA ALA A 566 42.08 -14.90 6.32
C ALA A 566 42.52 -15.75 5.10
N PRO A 567 43.64 -16.51 5.17
CA PRO A 567 44.14 -17.27 4.03
C PRO A 567 43.14 -18.32 3.54
N VAL A 568 42.90 -18.31 2.22
CA VAL A 568 42.05 -19.30 1.55
C VAL A 568 42.77 -20.64 1.50
N SER A 569 42.29 -21.61 2.27
CA SER A 569 42.79 -22.98 2.23
C SER A 569 42.58 -23.59 0.83
N THR A 570 43.67 -23.99 0.17
CA THR A 570 43.68 -24.50 -1.21
C THR A 570 43.34 -25.99 -1.32
N GLY A 571 42.32 -26.43 -0.58
CA GLY A 571 41.77 -27.80 -0.60
C GLY A 571 40.25 -27.77 -0.50
N GLU A 572 39.59 -28.86 -0.88
CA GLU A 572 38.13 -28.99 -1.01
C GLU A 572 37.39 -29.12 0.33
N GLY A 573 37.67 -28.23 1.28
CA GLY A 573 36.96 -28.10 2.56
C GLY A 573 36.18 -26.78 2.65
N GLU A 574 35.00 -26.81 3.25
CA GLU A 574 34.26 -25.58 3.57
C GLU A 574 35.10 -24.63 4.44
N ARG A 575 35.01 -23.32 4.21
CA ARG A 575 35.58 -22.35 5.14
C ARG A 575 34.90 -22.49 6.51
N PRO A 576 35.64 -22.46 7.63
CA PRO A 576 35.03 -22.50 8.95
C PRO A 576 34.07 -21.33 9.12
N ARG A 577 32.87 -21.60 9.64
CA ARG A 577 31.87 -20.57 9.92
C ARG A 577 32.42 -19.61 10.99
N THR A 578 32.08 -18.34 10.87
CA THR A 578 32.54 -17.27 11.75
C THR A 578 31.34 -16.49 12.29
N LEU A 579 31.32 -16.22 13.60
CA LEU A 579 30.24 -15.51 14.26
C LEU A 579 30.72 -14.11 14.70
N PHE A 580 30.11 -13.06 14.17
CA PHE A 580 30.41 -11.68 14.51
C PHE A 580 29.27 -11.08 15.34
N LEU A 581 29.51 -10.87 16.64
CA LEU A 581 28.54 -10.31 17.58
C LEU A 581 28.90 -8.86 17.92
N ILE A 582 27.88 -7.98 17.95
CA ILE A 582 28.02 -6.57 18.32
C ILE A 582 26.90 -6.23 19.32
N ALA A 583 27.28 -5.92 20.55
CA ALA A 583 26.37 -5.44 21.57
C ALA A 583 26.41 -3.90 21.66
N GLY A 584 25.30 -3.27 22.05
CA GLY A 584 25.28 -1.88 22.51
C GLY A 584 25.45 -0.81 21.43
N LEU A 585 25.36 -1.15 20.14
CA LEU A 585 25.43 -0.16 19.06
C LEU A 585 24.34 0.92 19.20
N ASP A 586 23.21 0.56 19.80
CA ASP A 586 22.09 1.42 20.16
C ASP A 586 22.44 2.42 21.28
N THR A 587 23.08 1.98 22.37
CA THR A 587 23.56 2.85 23.45
C THR A 587 24.66 3.79 22.98
N LEU A 588 25.63 3.29 22.22
CA LEU A 588 26.72 4.09 21.66
C LEU A 588 26.22 5.14 20.65
N THR A 589 25.14 4.84 19.92
CA THR A 589 24.51 5.83 19.03
C THR A 589 23.74 6.90 19.81
N GLU A 590 23.08 6.54 20.92
CA GLU A 590 22.39 7.53 21.75
C GLU A 590 23.35 8.61 22.26
N ASP A 591 24.61 8.28 22.56
CA ASP A 591 25.58 9.29 22.96
C ASP A 591 25.92 10.30 21.85
N ILE A 592 25.87 9.90 20.57
CA ILE A 592 25.90 10.85 19.44
C ILE A 592 24.64 11.71 19.42
N ILE A 593 23.45 11.13 19.68
CA ILE A 593 22.17 11.86 19.71
C ILE A 593 22.18 12.90 20.84
N ARG A 594 22.62 12.50 22.04
CA ARG A 594 22.75 13.30 23.26
C ARG A 594 23.78 14.43 23.11
N ALA A 595 24.88 14.18 22.40
CA ALA A 595 25.90 15.18 22.10
C ALA A 595 25.62 16.04 20.86
N SER A 596 24.60 15.71 20.05
CA SER A 596 24.29 16.44 18.82
C SER A 596 22.79 16.50 18.47
N ASN A 597 22.26 15.60 17.65
CA ASN A 597 20.82 15.48 17.37
C ASN A 597 20.44 14.08 16.83
N PRO A 598 19.14 13.71 16.85
CA PRO A 598 18.67 12.41 16.38
C PRO A 598 19.01 12.07 14.93
N VAL A 599 19.04 13.07 14.03
CA VAL A 599 19.31 12.87 12.60
C VAL A 599 20.77 12.49 12.36
N LYS A 600 21.72 13.11 13.08
CA LYS A 600 23.14 12.76 13.03
C LYS A 600 23.41 11.37 13.61
N GLY A 601 22.77 11.02 14.72
CA GLY A 601 22.85 9.67 15.28
C GLY A 601 22.31 8.60 14.33
N ALA A 602 21.11 8.83 13.77
CA ALA A 602 20.52 7.94 12.77
C ALA A 602 21.43 7.78 11.54
N ALA A 603 21.93 8.88 10.95
CA ALA A 603 22.83 8.81 9.78
C ALA A 603 24.14 8.04 10.07
N ALA A 604 24.73 8.21 11.26
CA ALA A 604 25.90 7.46 11.68
C ALA A 604 25.60 5.95 11.83
N LEU A 605 24.46 5.61 12.44
CA LEU A 605 24.00 4.25 12.60
C LEU A 605 23.69 3.57 11.25
N THR A 606 22.98 4.25 10.33
CA THR A 606 22.74 3.76 8.97
C THR A 606 24.04 3.44 8.25
N ALA A 607 25.07 4.28 8.39
CA ALA A 607 26.38 4.04 7.78
C ALA A 607 27.05 2.76 8.33
N ALA A 608 27.00 2.53 9.65
CA ALA A 608 27.53 1.32 10.28
C ALA A 608 26.74 0.05 9.87
N LEU A 609 25.41 0.11 9.93
CA LEU A 609 24.51 -1.00 9.56
C LEU A 609 24.64 -1.38 8.08
N ARG A 610 24.87 -0.40 7.18
CA ARG A 610 25.15 -0.66 5.76
C ARG A 610 26.45 -1.46 5.59
N THR A 611 27.51 -1.13 6.33
CA THR A 611 28.77 -1.89 6.33
C THR A 611 28.56 -3.33 6.84
N LEU A 612 27.82 -3.51 7.93
CA LEU A 612 27.53 -4.84 8.48
C LEU A 612 26.68 -5.69 7.55
N THR A 613 25.69 -5.08 6.89
CA THR A 613 24.88 -5.74 5.85
C THR A 613 25.77 -6.14 4.67
N GLN A 614 26.64 -5.24 4.20
CA GLN A 614 27.59 -5.54 3.11
C GLN A 614 28.53 -6.70 3.48
N LEU A 615 29.12 -6.72 4.67
CA LEU A 615 29.98 -7.81 5.15
C LEU A 615 29.22 -9.15 5.21
N SER A 616 28.02 -9.14 5.78
CA SER A 616 27.18 -10.33 5.86
C SER A 616 26.84 -10.89 4.48
N ARG A 617 26.51 -10.03 3.49
CA ARG A 617 26.21 -10.47 2.12
C ARG A 617 27.46 -10.90 1.32
N VAL A 618 28.63 -10.29 1.54
CA VAL A 618 29.89 -10.70 0.90
C VAL A 618 30.37 -12.06 1.40
N HIS A 619 30.21 -12.34 2.70
CA HIS A 619 30.63 -13.59 3.33
C HIS A 619 29.46 -14.56 3.59
N ALA A 620 28.39 -14.49 2.79
CA ALA A 620 27.10 -15.13 3.09
C ALA A 620 27.13 -16.65 3.30
N SER A 621 28.14 -17.36 2.78
CA SER A 621 28.32 -18.79 2.97
C SER A 621 28.92 -19.18 4.33
N HIS A 622 29.57 -18.25 5.05
CA HIS A 622 30.31 -18.58 6.27
C HIS A 622 30.20 -17.55 7.42
N LEU A 623 29.67 -16.34 7.19
CA LEU A 623 29.53 -15.31 8.24
C LEU A 623 28.10 -15.24 8.79
N VAL A 624 28.00 -15.20 10.12
CA VAL A 624 26.79 -14.83 10.88
C VAL A 624 27.05 -13.48 11.54
N VAL A 625 26.14 -12.50 11.39
CA VAL A 625 26.21 -11.22 12.11
C VAL A 625 25.06 -11.12 13.11
N MET A 626 25.39 -10.87 14.37
CA MET A 626 24.44 -10.77 15.49
C MET A 626 24.51 -9.38 16.14
N LEU A 627 23.40 -8.64 16.12
CA LEU A 627 23.24 -7.36 16.80
C LEU A 627 22.48 -7.57 18.11
N VAL A 628 23.02 -7.12 19.24
CA VAL A 628 22.39 -7.23 20.56
C VAL A 628 22.08 -5.84 21.10
N ASN A 629 20.80 -5.47 21.03
CA ASN A 629 20.29 -4.14 21.32
C ASN A 629 20.06 -4.02 22.83
N THR A 630 20.91 -3.24 23.49
CA THR A 630 21.01 -3.21 24.96
C THR A 630 19.83 -2.49 25.62
N ARG A 631 19.22 -1.54 24.93
CA ARG A 631 17.97 -0.87 25.33
C ARG A 631 16.77 -1.64 24.82
N GLY A 632 15.79 -1.84 25.70
CA GLY A 632 14.57 -2.53 25.33
C GLY A 632 13.70 -1.78 24.32
N LEU A 633 12.90 -2.51 23.56
CA LEU A 633 11.87 -2.00 22.65
C LEU A 633 10.60 -1.59 23.40
N GLY A 634 9.77 -0.77 22.76
CA GLY A 634 8.51 -0.27 23.31
C GLY A 634 8.60 1.09 24.03
N PRO A 635 7.43 1.62 24.45
CA PRO A 635 7.28 2.99 24.97
C PRO A 635 7.96 3.20 26.32
N ALA A 636 8.28 4.46 26.62
CA ALA A 636 8.91 4.85 27.89
C ALA A 636 7.95 4.68 29.09
N PRO A 637 8.46 4.29 30.28
CA PRO A 637 7.65 4.18 31.49
C PRO A 637 7.16 5.58 31.93
N GLY A 638 5.86 5.82 31.75
CA GLY A 638 5.20 7.07 32.18
C GLY A 638 4.02 7.50 31.32
N PHE A 639 3.96 7.10 30.04
CA PHE A 639 2.90 7.56 29.13
C PHE A 639 1.54 6.89 29.43
N ARG A 640 0.59 7.66 29.96
CA ARG A 640 -0.81 7.25 30.17
C ARG A 640 -1.72 7.76 29.04
N PRO A 641 -2.32 6.88 28.22
CA PRO A 641 -3.42 7.28 27.34
C PRO A 641 -4.72 7.45 28.16
N GLY A 642 -4.96 8.67 28.64
CA GLY A 642 -6.23 9.10 29.23
C GLY A 642 -6.34 8.96 30.76
N GLY A 643 -6.87 10.02 31.40
CA GLY A 643 -7.39 9.99 32.77
C GLY A 643 -6.89 11.10 33.70
N GLY A 644 -7.78 12.03 34.07
CA GLY A 644 -7.67 12.82 35.31
C GLY A 644 -7.08 14.23 35.19
N VAL A 645 -7.96 15.22 35.23
CA VAL A 645 -7.73 16.67 35.36
C VAL A 645 -6.80 17.04 36.53
N GLU A 646 -5.81 17.91 36.30
CA GLU A 646 -5.64 19.16 37.09
C GLU A 646 -4.85 20.24 36.33
N ARG A 647 -4.83 21.48 36.85
CA ARG A 647 -4.41 22.71 36.12
C ARG A 647 -3.07 23.26 36.60
N GLN A 648 -2.17 23.57 35.66
CA GLN A 648 -1.25 24.71 35.83
C GLN A 648 -0.87 25.33 34.48
N GLN A 649 -0.72 26.67 34.43
CA GLN A 649 -0.47 27.43 33.20
C GLN A 649 1.02 27.68 32.97
N VAL A 650 1.57 27.26 31.83
CA VAL A 650 2.78 27.85 31.22
C VAL A 650 2.59 27.94 29.69
N SER A 651 3.31 28.88 29.07
CA SER A 651 3.11 29.43 27.73
C SER A 651 3.16 28.49 26.51
N ARG A 652 2.35 28.86 25.51
CA ARG A 652 2.50 28.64 24.05
C ARG A 652 3.80 27.97 23.56
N GLY A 653 3.67 26.80 22.95
CA GLY A 653 4.66 26.16 22.07
C GLY A 653 4.12 24.82 21.55
N ASP A 654 4.43 24.48 20.30
CA ASP A 654 4.11 23.26 19.53
C ASP A 654 3.28 22.13 20.20
N LEU A 655 2.13 21.83 19.59
CA LEU A 655 1.39 20.57 19.78
C LEU A 655 1.08 19.92 18.42
N ARG A 656 2.02 19.11 17.92
CA ARG A 656 1.71 18.08 16.92
C ARG A 656 0.80 17.04 17.57
N ALA A 657 -0.31 16.69 16.92
CA ALA A 657 -1.05 15.48 17.28
C ALA A 657 -0.15 14.24 17.05
N PRO A 658 -0.24 13.20 17.90
CA PRO A 658 0.53 11.98 17.70
C PRO A 658 0.09 11.28 16.41
N VAL A 659 1.06 10.86 15.61
CA VAL A 659 0.85 10.01 14.44
C VAL A 659 0.54 8.60 14.93
N GLU A 660 -0.50 7.96 14.39
CA GLU A 660 -0.73 6.53 14.60
C GLU A 660 0.36 5.75 13.84
N ASP A 661 1.12 4.95 14.57
CA ASP A 661 2.53 4.71 14.25
C ASP A 661 2.79 3.30 13.70
N GLU A 662 3.43 3.22 12.53
CA GLU A 662 3.89 1.96 11.90
C GLU A 662 5.08 1.34 12.66
N GLY A 663 4.82 0.89 13.88
CA GLY A 663 5.76 0.08 14.65
C GLY A 663 5.63 -1.41 14.32
N ALA A 664 6.71 -2.16 14.47
CA ALA A 664 6.58 -3.59 14.74
C ALA A 664 5.77 -3.80 16.04
N TYR A 665 5.04 -4.91 16.12
CA TYR A 665 4.24 -5.30 17.29
C TYR A 665 4.64 -6.71 17.74
N SER A 666 4.51 -6.98 19.03
CA SER A 666 4.62 -8.33 19.60
C SER A 666 3.22 -8.93 19.71
N ILE A 667 3.06 -10.19 19.28
CA ILE A 667 1.83 -10.98 19.40
C ILE A 667 1.38 -11.07 20.87
N PHE A 668 2.33 -11.09 21.81
CA PHE A 668 2.07 -11.17 23.25
C PHE A 668 1.73 -9.81 23.89
N HIS A 669 2.01 -8.69 23.21
CA HIS A 669 1.85 -7.33 23.74
C HIS A 669 1.11 -6.40 22.76
N ALA A 670 -0.04 -6.88 22.27
CA ALA A 670 -0.90 -6.13 21.37
C ALA A 670 -1.36 -4.79 21.98
N GLY A 671 -1.09 -3.68 21.28
CA GLY A 671 -1.55 -2.33 21.65
C GLY A 671 -0.46 -1.28 21.89
N THR A 672 0.83 -1.63 21.84
CA THR A 672 1.94 -0.65 21.90
C THR A 672 2.98 -0.88 20.81
N PRO A 673 3.38 0.14 20.02
CA PRO A 673 4.42 -0.01 19.00
C PRO A 673 5.80 -0.26 19.64
N LEU A 674 6.54 -1.22 19.10
CA LEU A 674 7.88 -1.59 19.57
C LEU A 674 8.96 -0.57 19.17
N LEU A 675 8.73 0.21 18.11
CA LEU A 675 9.73 1.08 17.46
C LEU A 675 9.43 2.61 17.60
N PRO A 676 9.17 3.16 18.80
CA PRO A 676 8.64 4.51 18.97
C PRO A 676 9.65 5.66 18.74
N SER A 677 10.89 5.36 18.31
CA SER A 677 11.93 6.38 18.06
C SER A 677 12.66 6.17 16.73
N LEU A 678 13.15 7.26 16.16
CA LEU A 678 13.93 7.25 14.92
C LEU A 678 15.14 6.29 15.02
N LEU A 679 15.88 6.36 16.13
CA LEU A 679 17.01 5.46 16.42
C LEU A 679 16.62 3.99 16.24
N VAL A 680 15.51 3.58 16.87
CA VAL A 680 15.07 2.18 16.91
C VAL A 680 14.53 1.72 15.55
N ARG A 681 13.91 2.60 14.75
CA ARG A 681 13.53 2.28 13.36
C ARG A 681 14.74 2.16 12.44
N THR A 682 15.72 3.07 12.57
CA THR A 682 16.98 2.99 11.82
C THR A 682 17.74 1.70 12.16
N LEU A 683 17.73 1.29 13.43
CA LEU A 683 18.30 0.03 13.89
C LEU A 683 17.60 -1.19 13.25
N ASP A 684 16.27 -1.22 13.29
CA ASP A 684 15.47 -2.28 12.65
C ASP A 684 15.67 -2.33 11.13
N GLN A 685 15.80 -1.19 10.44
CA GLN A 685 16.08 -1.14 9.00
C GLN A 685 17.37 -1.88 8.60
N GLY A 686 18.38 -1.93 9.48
CA GLY A 686 19.62 -2.69 9.27
C GLY A 686 19.55 -4.17 9.67
N ILE A 687 18.44 -4.62 10.26
CA ILE A 687 18.23 -6.01 10.67
C ILE A 687 17.46 -6.77 9.57
N ASP A 688 17.91 -7.99 9.26
CA ASP A 688 17.22 -8.92 8.37
C ASP A 688 16.22 -9.81 9.13
N THR A 689 16.62 -10.28 10.31
CA THR A 689 15.80 -11.16 11.15
C THR A 689 15.84 -10.65 12.58
N HIS A 690 14.71 -10.24 13.15
CA HIS A 690 14.64 -9.58 14.46
C HIS A 690 13.90 -10.47 15.47
N VAL A 691 14.61 -10.83 16.53
CA VAL A 691 14.15 -11.65 17.64
C VAL A 691 13.89 -10.76 18.85
N LEU A 692 12.68 -10.82 19.39
CA LEU A 692 12.26 -10.17 20.62
C LEU A 692 12.26 -11.18 21.78
N LEU A 693 12.83 -10.79 22.91
CA LEU A 693 12.69 -11.48 24.19
C LEU A 693 11.71 -10.70 25.08
N SER A 694 10.73 -11.39 25.64
CA SER A 694 9.74 -10.80 26.56
C SER A 694 9.42 -11.77 27.71
N VAL A 695 8.89 -11.25 28.81
CA VAL A 695 8.41 -12.07 29.94
C VAL A 695 6.89 -12.03 29.97
N VAL A 696 6.25 -13.19 29.89
CA VAL A 696 4.79 -13.35 29.77
C VAL A 696 4.32 -14.30 30.86
N LYS A 697 3.68 -13.77 31.91
CA LYS A 697 3.22 -14.56 33.07
C LYS A 697 4.34 -15.39 33.72
N GLU A 698 5.47 -14.73 34.00
CA GLU A 698 6.68 -15.31 34.61
C GLU A 698 7.53 -16.20 33.68
N ASP A 699 6.98 -16.74 32.58
CA ASP A 699 7.75 -17.44 31.54
C ASP A 699 8.51 -16.45 30.61
N CYS A 700 9.74 -16.79 30.22
CA CYS A 700 10.46 -16.08 29.16
C CYS A 700 10.02 -16.60 27.78
N VAL A 701 9.65 -15.70 26.87
CA VAL A 701 9.17 -15.99 25.52
C VAL A 701 10.05 -15.30 24.49
N VAL A 702 10.50 -16.08 23.50
CA VAL A 702 11.29 -15.63 22.36
C VAL A 702 10.38 -15.62 21.13
N GLU A 703 10.31 -14.49 20.43
CA GLU A 703 9.40 -14.23 19.30
C GLU A 703 10.17 -13.65 18.11
N VAL A 704 9.91 -14.13 16.89
CA VAL A 704 10.44 -13.51 15.66
C VAL A 704 9.48 -12.42 15.17
N ILE A 705 9.79 -11.17 15.48
CA ILE A 705 8.99 -10.00 15.06
C ILE A 705 9.30 -9.53 13.63
N LYS A 706 10.36 -10.06 13.00
CA LYS A 706 10.76 -9.74 11.61
C LYS A 706 11.59 -10.84 10.98
N ASP A 707 11.28 -11.19 9.73
CA ASP A 707 12.17 -11.91 8.80
C ASP A 707 11.98 -11.29 7.41
N ARG A 708 13.03 -10.65 6.87
CA ARG A 708 13.00 -9.93 5.58
C ARG A 708 12.90 -10.88 4.38
N LEU A 709 13.40 -12.11 4.50
CA LEU A 709 13.65 -13.01 3.38
C LEU A 709 13.25 -14.46 3.71
N GLY A 710 12.21 -14.65 4.52
CA GLY A 710 11.75 -15.96 4.95
C GLY A 710 10.46 -15.89 5.75
N GLU A 711 9.88 -17.06 5.99
CA GLU A 711 8.57 -17.23 6.62
C GLU A 711 8.68 -17.34 8.16
N GLY A 712 9.73 -16.77 8.75
CA GLY A 712 10.00 -16.87 10.19
C GLY A 712 9.12 -15.99 11.08
N VAL A 713 8.44 -14.98 10.54
CA VAL A 713 7.65 -14.01 11.32
C VAL A 713 6.52 -14.70 12.10
N GLY A 714 6.42 -14.40 13.40
CA GLY A 714 5.40 -14.98 14.28
C GLY A 714 5.72 -16.39 14.78
N LYS A 715 6.87 -16.98 14.42
CA LYS A 715 7.41 -18.13 15.17
C LYS A 715 7.79 -17.69 16.58
N TRP A 716 7.52 -18.55 17.57
CA TRP A 716 7.89 -18.32 18.96
C TRP A 716 8.17 -19.61 19.72
N CYS A 717 8.80 -19.50 20.89
CA CYS A 717 8.93 -20.60 21.86
C CYS A 717 9.12 -20.07 23.29
N ILE A 718 8.80 -20.89 24.28
CA ILE A 718 9.17 -20.65 25.68
C ILE A 718 10.65 -21.00 25.87
N TRP A 719 11.40 -20.05 26.41
CA TRP A 719 12.82 -20.13 26.72
C TRP A 719 13.00 -20.30 28.24
N ASP A 720 12.71 -21.50 28.73
CA ASP A 720 12.89 -21.83 30.15
C ASP A 720 14.38 -22.12 30.44
N GLU A 721 14.95 -21.37 31.38
CA GLU A 721 16.31 -21.53 31.89
C GLU A 721 16.57 -22.95 32.42
N LYS A 722 15.54 -23.66 32.89
CA LYS A 722 15.61 -25.05 33.34
C LYS A 722 15.81 -26.06 32.19
N SER A 723 15.55 -25.68 30.94
CA SER A 723 15.75 -26.58 29.78
C SER A 723 17.22 -26.83 29.41
N THR A 724 18.16 -26.39 30.27
CA THR A 724 19.59 -26.73 30.24
C THR A 724 20.00 -27.77 31.31
N ASN A 725 19.11 -28.14 32.23
CA ASN A 725 19.36 -29.06 33.36
C ASN A 725 18.46 -30.31 33.33
N GLY A 726 18.13 -30.80 32.13
CA GLY A 726 17.37 -32.05 31.90
C GLY A 726 18.28 -33.19 31.47
#